data_AF-A0A2P8WBV5-F1
#
_entry.id   AF-A0A2P8WBV5-F1
#
_cell.length_a   1.000
_cell.length_b   1.000
_cell.length_c   1.000
_cell.angle_alpha   90.00
_cell.angle_beta   90.00
_cell.angle_gamma   90.00
#
_symmetry.space_group_name_H-M   'P 1'
#
loop_
_entity.id
_entity.type
_entity.pdbx_description
1 polymer ?
#
loop_
_entity_poly.entity_id
_entity_poly.type
_entity_poly.pdbx_seq_one_letter_code
_entity_poly.pdbx_strand_id
1 'polypeptide(L)'
;DISSDFLDARAFADSFSNAQSGRGFIRVVGGQGGNITAEAGQNLSLGTVRSDARGSARSLWSTGFTNGGDGGDIQLSAGENLTVGPLASAAFTFVFAGQATGGNGGRVNLTAGNSVVTGSISSDSQSSSHSGDHVIGGNGGPVTVKAGQDITTGNVSSLSNAVSLWLTERPTGLGRSVGGDGGQISFRAGRDITTARIESLSTATSNTFDVRGGNGADITLTAGRDLGFDDLTTLAYGRSEPVFSTDPRLPFIVVTSGTGGDVRLTAQRGSIAARPTAAAPTQATIVTSSIAEKGSAGRAGEATLRVGSGIREVEVLTLSSSDQSGAIQIEGLLDLSLDNVDIITSKQVEVNLEFFAGPIIIPVGGQGQSGNVNVTSQGRLGLNNSTFLSDTNGVDPAGDVTLFSPGQISFNNSSINSSTNNLGQAGGIAIASNQGVTLTGERSQILARTDAAGQAGNILVETPQLTLEQGAQISTSTSGAGTAGDIKLTIADTLEVDGSAIASSTQVGSTGNGGNIDIDPVLTFIHNGGRIAVSSAGQGQGGNITLTSDRLVLDRGNIVADTLSSDGGNLTLNLRDLILLRNFSLISTSAGTAQAAGDGGNTTINLPQGFIVGTLGADSDIIAQAFEGRGGSINITAQGIFGLVERPAIRGNGTNDMDASSQLGESGTISINDPTVDPSRASVELPGEVVDGAGLIDRSCQADAGQGQSSLVVTGRGGVPPTPAEIVRHETESLADLGGQPPTGNAAPQPEASPVIPATAVVEAQTWHRDNSNRIILSAQTAAARVPAGGTASQGCPG
;
A
#
# COMPACT_ATOMS: atom_id res chain seq x y z
N ASP A 1 -45.99 -19.54 -21.42
CA ASP A 1 -44.93 -20.33 -20.77
C ASP A 1 -44.57 -21.57 -21.58
N ILE A 2 -43.32 -22.00 -21.52
CA ILE A 2 -42.83 -23.26 -22.10
C ILE A 2 -42.18 -24.08 -20.97
N SER A 3 -42.50 -25.37 -20.89
CA SER A 3 -41.88 -26.30 -19.93
C SER A 3 -41.48 -27.62 -20.62
N SER A 4 -40.28 -28.13 -20.31
CA SER A 4 -39.81 -29.46 -20.72
C SER A 4 -38.84 -30.02 -19.68
N ASP A 5 -38.90 -31.34 -19.43
CA ASP A 5 -38.01 -32.01 -18.48
C ASP A 5 -36.60 -32.26 -19.04
N PHE A 6 -36.44 -32.33 -20.37
CA PHE A 6 -35.17 -32.69 -21.01
C PHE A 6 -35.08 -32.24 -22.48
N LEU A 7 -33.90 -31.77 -22.91
CA LEU A 7 -33.55 -31.50 -24.31
C LEU A 7 -32.14 -32.07 -24.61
N ASP A 8 -32.01 -32.92 -25.63
CA ASP A 8 -30.75 -33.61 -25.95
C ASP A 8 -30.55 -33.73 -27.46
N ALA A 9 -29.41 -33.21 -27.93
CA ALA A 9 -29.01 -33.16 -29.34
C ALA A 9 -27.55 -33.61 -29.52
N ARG A 10 -27.12 -34.66 -28.80
CA ARG A 10 -25.74 -35.18 -28.86
C ARG A 10 -25.41 -35.90 -30.17
N ALA A 11 -24.16 -35.78 -30.61
CA ALA A 11 -23.62 -36.50 -31.75
C ALA A 11 -22.40 -37.37 -31.35
N PHE A 12 -22.33 -38.59 -31.91
CA PHE A 12 -21.27 -39.55 -31.62
C PHE A 12 -20.71 -40.16 -32.90
N ALA A 13 -19.38 -40.19 -33.04
CA ALA A 13 -18.67 -40.96 -34.05
C ALA A 13 -17.56 -41.77 -33.38
N ASP A 14 -17.62 -43.10 -33.47
CA ASP A 14 -16.61 -44.00 -32.93
C ASP A 14 -16.11 -44.95 -34.03
N SER A 15 -14.80 -45.21 -34.07
CA SER A 15 -14.22 -46.21 -34.98
C SER A 15 -13.13 -47.02 -34.29
N PHE A 16 -13.12 -48.33 -34.57
CA PHE A 16 -12.18 -49.28 -34.02
C PHE A 16 -11.53 -50.10 -35.14
N SER A 17 -10.20 -50.21 -35.15
CA SER A 17 -9.47 -51.11 -36.04
C SER A 17 -8.48 -51.97 -35.26
N ASN A 18 -8.49 -53.26 -35.59
CA ASN A 18 -7.58 -54.26 -35.01
C ASN A 18 -6.64 -54.86 -36.07
N ALA A 19 -6.31 -54.09 -37.12
CA ALA A 19 -5.48 -54.59 -38.22
C ALA A 19 -4.04 -54.86 -37.75
N GLN A 20 -3.74 -56.13 -37.45
CA GLN A 20 -2.41 -56.60 -37.04
C GLN A 20 -1.39 -56.71 -38.19
N SER A 21 -1.79 -56.45 -39.44
CA SER A 21 -0.92 -56.62 -40.61
C SER A 21 -1.04 -55.46 -41.62
N GLY A 22 -0.05 -54.57 -41.59
CA GLY A 22 0.28 -53.66 -42.69
C GLY A 22 -0.54 -52.36 -42.78
N ARG A 23 0.10 -51.22 -42.46
CA ARG A 23 -0.25 -49.84 -42.86
C ARG A 23 -1.75 -49.54 -43.07
N GLY A 24 -2.58 -49.75 -42.06
CA GLY A 24 -3.96 -49.25 -42.07
C GLY A 24 -4.03 -47.76 -41.70
N PHE A 25 -4.70 -46.93 -42.50
CA PHE A 25 -4.99 -45.53 -42.16
C PHE A 25 -6.44 -45.44 -41.65
N ILE A 26 -6.64 -44.91 -40.45
CA ILE A 26 -7.98 -44.62 -39.91
C ILE A 26 -8.14 -43.11 -39.84
N ARG A 27 -9.13 -42.58 -40.56
CA ARG A 27 -9.55 -41.19 -40.43
C ARG A 27 -10.95 -41.16 -39.82
N VAL A 28 -11.08 -40.53 -38.67
CA VAL A 28 -12.37 -40.27 -38.03
C VAL A 28 -12.67 -38.78 -38.09
N VAL A 29 -13.89 -38.45 -38.50
CA VAL A 29 -14.44 -37.11 -38.38
C VAL A 29 -15.59 -37.21 -37.38
N GLY A 30 -15.49 -36.50 -36.27
CA GLY A 30 -16.50 -36.44 -35.23
C GLY A 30 -17.82 -35.87 -35.74
N GLY A 31 -18.93 -36.35 -35.19
CA GLY A 31 -20.24 -35.75 -35.44
C GLY A 31 -20.36 -34.39 -34.74
N GLN A 32 -21.01 -33.43 -35.39
CA GLN A 32 -21.28 -32.09 -34.85
C GLN A 32 -22.48 -32.14 -33.89
N GLY A 33 -22.37 -31.48 -32.72
CA GLY A 33 -23.49 -31.33 -31.79
C GLY A 33 -24.64 -30.54 -32.43
N GLY A 34 -25.88 -30.89 -32.12
CA GLY A 34 -27.05 -30.24 -32.71
C GLY A 34 -27.42 -28.95 -32.00
N ASN A 35 -27.55 -27.83 -32.72
CA ASN A 35 -27.95 -26.56 -32.12
C ASN A 35 -29.32 -26.66 -31.43
N ILE A 36 -29.42 -26.16 -30.20
CA ILE A 36 -30.65 -26.09 -29.42
C ILE A 36 -31.06 -24.64 -29.27
N THR A 37 -32.24 -24.30 -29.78
CA THR A 37 -32.84 -22.96 -29.62
C THR A 37 -34.22 -23.08 -29.02
N ALA A 38 -34.50 -22.33 -27.95
CA ALA A 38 -35.83 -22.23 -27.36
C ALA A 38 -36.12 -20.78 -26.95
N GLU A 39 -37.32 -20.31 -27.27
CA GLU A 39 -37.78 -18.95 -26.99
C GLU A 39 -39.18 -18.99 -26.41
N ALA A 40 -39.39 -18.32 -25.26
CA ALA A 40 -40.70 -18.16 -24.64
C ALA A 40 -41.04 -16.67 -24.46
N GLY A 41 -42.26 -16.27 -24.82
CA GLY A 41 -42.72 -14.89 -24.61
C GLY A 41 -42.87 -14.46 -23.15
N GLN A 42 -42.92 -15.41 -22.21
CA GLN A 42 -42.94 -15.18 -20.77
C GLN A 42 -41.89 -16.06 -20.10
N ASN A 43 -42.29 -17.15 -19.43
CA ASN A 43 -41.36 -18.03 -18.71
C ASN A 43 -40.93 -19.22 -19.57
N LEU A 44 -39.64 -19.54 -19.50
CA LEU A 44 -39.05 -20.76 -20.06
C LEU A 44 -38.48 -21.59 -18.92
N SER A 45 -39.03 -22.79 -18.70
CA SER A 45 -38.59 -23.73 -17.68
C SER A 45 -38.10 -25.03 -18.33
N LEU A 46 -36.82 -25.32 -18.26
CA LEU A 46 -36.23 -26.52 -18.84
C LEU A 46 -35.52 -27.34 -17.76
N GLY A 47 -35.55 -28.67 -17.87
CA GLY A 47 -34.68 -29.52 -17.07
C GLY A 47 -33.24 -29.49 -17.60
N THR A 48 -32.63 -30.65 -17.83
CA THR A 48 -31.25 -30.70 -18.38
C THR A 48 -31.24 -30.47 -19.88
N VAL A 49 -30.27 -29.70 -20.39
CA VAL A 49 -30.06 -29.48 -21.84
C VAL A 49 -28.65 -29.92 -22.24
N ARG A 50 -28.53 -30.76 -23.27
CA ARG A 50 -27.23 -31.25 -23.77
C ARG A 50 -27.09 -31.19 -25.28
N SER A 51 -25.95 -30.70 -25.76
CA SER A 51 -25.58 -30.64 -27.18
C SER A 51 -24.11 -31.02 -27.40
N ASP A 52 -23.68 -32.12 -26.78
CA ASP A 52 -22.28 -32.56 -26.86
C ASP A 52 -21.94 -33.19 -28.23
N ALA A 53 -20.69 -33.03 -28.66
CA ALA A 53 -20.08 -33.75 -29.77
C ALA A 53 -18.99 -34.70 -29.27
N ARG A 54 -18.97 -35.94 -29.76
CA ARG A 54 -17.93 -36.91 -29.44
C ARG A 54 -17.35 -37.58 -30.68
N GLY A 55 -16.03 -37.56 -30.78
CA GLY A 55 -15.25 -38.31 -31.77
C GLY A 55 -14.22 -39.21 -31.08
N SER A 56 -14.24 -40.51 -31.38
CA SER A 56 -13.21 -41.44 -30.89
C SER A 56 -12.66 -42.34 -31.98
N ALA A 57 -11.35 -42.58 -31.91
CA ALA A 57 -10.67 -43.56 -32.74
C ALA A 57 -9.74 -44.44 -31.89
N ARG A 58 -9.83 -45.76 -32.12
CA ARG A 58 -8.98 -46.75 -31.46
C ARG A 58 -8.23 -47.57 -32.50
N SER A 59 -6.91 -47.48 -32.52
CA SER A 59 -6.04 -48.33 -33.33
C SER A 59 -4.91 -48.89 -32.48
N LEU A 60 -4.67 -50.20 -32.54
CA LEU A 60 -3.58 -50.84 -31.79
C LEU A 60 -2.24 -50.84 -32.55
N TRP A 61 -2.25 -50.59 -33.88
CA TRP A 61 -1.09 -50.84 -34.75
C TRP A 61 -0.94 -49.85 -35.93
N SER A 62 -1.70 -48.75 -35.94
CA SER A 62 -1.81 -47.87 -37.12
C SER A 62 -1.92 -46.39 -36.74
N THR A 63 -1.38 -45.47 -37.57
CA THR A 63 -1.47 -44.03 -37.33
C THR A 63 -2.89 -43.54 -37.66
N GLY A 64 -3.69 -43.27 -36.63
CA GLY A 64 -5.02 -42.66 -36.77
C GLY A 64 -4.96 -41.13 -36.86
N PHE A 65 -5.88 -40.53 -37.60
CA PHE A 65 -6.18 -39.09 -37.54
C PHE A 65 -7.63 -38.92 -37.13
N THR A 66 -7.87 -38.25 -36.00
CA THR A 66 -9.24 -37.92 -35.56
C THR A 66 -9.39 -36.42 -35.49
N ASN A 67 -10.37 -35.89 -36.21
CA ASN A 67 -10.86 -34.54 -36.01
C ASN A 67 -12.15 -34.63 -35.21
N GLY A 68 -12.21 -33.98 -34.06
CA GLY A 68 -13.43 -33.85 -33.26
C GLY A 68 -14.50 -33.06 -33.99
N GLY A 69 -15.76 -33.31 -33.61
CA GLY A 69 -16.86 -32.41 -33.92
C GLY A 69 -16.98 -31.35 -32.84
N ASP A 70 -17.55 -30.20 -33.18
CA ASP A 70 -17.81 -29.10 -32.26
C ASP A 70 -19.10 -29.37 -31.47
N GLY A 71 -19.15 -28.91 -30.22
CA GLY A 71 -20.40 -28.86 -29.45
C GLY A 71 -21.43 -27.96 -30.14
N GLY A 72 -22.71 -28.28 -30.01
CA GLY A 72 -23.77 -27.51 -30.67
C GLY A 72 -24.21 -26.29 -29.85
N ASP A 73 -24.52 -25.19 -30.52
CA ASP A 73 -24.88 -23.95 -29.85
C ASP A 73 -26.19 -24.10 -29.05
N ILE A 74 -26.21 -23.62 -27.81
CA ILE A 74 -27.41 -23.54 -26.96
C ILE A 74 -27.82 -22.07 -26.84
N GLN A 75 -29.00 -21.73 -27.34
CA GLN A 75 -29.57 -20.38 -27.25
C GLN A 75 -30.97 -20.40 -26.64
N LEU A 76 -31.10 -19.90 -25.42
CA LEU A 76 -32.35 -19.90 -24.66
C LEU A 76 -32.78 -18.47 -24.31
N SER A 77 -34.02 -18.11 -24.63
CA SER A 77 -34.59 -16.80 -24.33
C SER A 77 -35.96 -16.86 -23.68
N ALA A 78 -36.19 -15.96 -22.72
CA ALA A 78 -37.46 -15.79 -22.01
C ALA A 78 -37.82 -14.30 -21.89
N GLY A 79 -39.08 -13.94 -22.14
CA GLY A 79 -39.57 -12.58 -21.94
C GLY A 79 -39.59 -12.17 -20.46
N GLU A 80 -39.74 -13.12 -19.54
CA GLU A 80 -39.72 -12.92 -18.09
C GLU A 80 -38.61 -13.75 -17.45
N ASN A 81 -38.90 -14.95 -16.93
CA ASN A 81 -37.92 -15.77 -16.22
C ASN A 81 -37.45 -16.96 -17.04
N LEU A 82 -36.13 -17.21 -17.01
CA LEU A 82 -35.51 -18.41 -17.54
C LEU A 82 -35.06 -19.28 -16.36
N THR A 83 -35.64 -20.47 -16.22
CA THR A 83 -35.19 -21.48 -15.26
C THR A 83 -34.74 -22.70 -16.05
N VAL A 84 -33.49 -23.09 -15.91
CA VAL A 84 -32.95 -24.26 -16.59
C VAL A 84 -32.13 -25.12 -15.65
N GLY A 85 -32.18 -26.44 -15.82
CA GLY A 85 -31.25 -27.35 -15.15
C GLY A 85 -29.82 -27.19 -15.68
N PRO A 86 -28.96 -28.20 -15.50
CA PRO A 86 -27.61 -28.17 -16.05
C PRO A 86 -27.60 -28.10 -17.59
N LEU A 87 -26.64 -27.35 -18.14
CA LEU A 87 -26.39 -27.15 -19.57
C LEU A 87 -25.03 -27.75 -19.95
N ALA A 88 -24.95 -28.50 -21.04
CA ALA A 88 -23.67 -28.96 -21.59
C ALA A 88 -23.63 -28.84 -23.12
N SER A 89 -22.58 -28.21 -23.65
CA SER A 89 -22.25 -28.14 -25.06
C SER A 89 -20.76 -28.41 -25.27
N ALA A 90 -20.34 -29.63 -24.94
CA ALA A 90 -18.93 -29.98 -24.91
C ALA A 90 -18.48 -30.77 -26.16
N ALA A 91 -17.22 -30.61 -26.54
CA ALA A 91 -16.56 -31.39 -27.58
C ALA A 91 -15.52 -32.32 -26.98
N PHE A 92 -15.61 -33.62 -27.30
CA PHE A 92 -14.68 -34.64 -26.81
C PHE A 92 -14.02 -35.38 -27.98
N THR A 93 -12.70 -35.31 -28.03
CA THR A 93 -11.86 -36.04 -28.98
C THR A 93 -10.92 -36.98 -28.27
N PHE A 94 -10.98 -38.26 -28.59
CA PHE A 94 -10.09 -39.28 -28.02
C PHE A 94 -9.43 -40.12 -29.10
N VAL A 95 -8.11 -40.29 -29.02
CA VAL A 95 -7.35 -41.19 -29.88
C VAL A 95 -6.45 -42.10 -29.03
N PHE A 96 -6.43 -43.38 -29.38
CA PHE A 96 -5.41 -44.33 -28.90
C PHE A 96 -4.47 -44.59 -30.07
N ALA A 97 -3.29 -44.04 -30.18
CA ALA A 97 -2.34 -44.11 -31.31
C ALA A 97 -2.71 -43.26 -32.54
N GLY A 98 -2.17 -42.04 -32.58
CA GLY A 98 -2.27 -41.14 -33.72
C GLY A 98 -2.37 -39.66 -33.36
N GLN A 99 -2.81 -38.86 -34.33
CA GLN A 99 -3.06 -37.43 -34.15
C GLN A 99 -4.52 -37.14 -33.80
N ALA A 100 -4.72 -36.27 -32.81
CA ALA A 100 -6.03 -35.78 -32.40
C ALA A 100 -6.11 -34.27 -32.62
N THR A 101 -7.13 -33.82 -33.36
CA THR A 101 -7.52 -32.40 -33.43
C THR A 101 -8.87 -32.26 -32.73
N GLY A 102 -8.94 -31.44 -31.68
CA GLY A 102 -10.15 -31.16 -30.92
C GLY A 102 -11.20 -30.42 -31.73
N GLY A 103 -12.47 -30.70 -31.43
CA GLY A 103 -13.56 -29.78 -31.77
C GLY A 103 -13.69 -28.72 -30.67
N ASN A 104 -14.39 -27.64 -30.96
CA ASN A 104 -14.62 -26.55 -30.01
C ASN A 104 -15.85 -26.82 -29.15
N GLY A 105 -15.88 -26.31 -27.91
CA GLY A 105 -17.12 -26.21 -27.14
C GLY A 105 -18.13 -25.32 -27.87
N GLY A 106 -19.43 -25.63 -27.73
CA GLY A 106 -20.49 -24.85 -28.40
C GLY A 106 -20.91 -23.62 -27.60
N ARG A 107 -21.36 -22.58 -28.28
CA ARG A 107 -21.75 -21.33 -27.61
C ARG A 107 -22.97 -21.56 -26.71
N VAL A 108 -22.95 -21.00 -25.50
CA VAL A 108 -24.12 -20.97 -24.61
C VAL A 108 -24.58 -19.53 -24.39
N ASN A 109 -25.80 -19.22 -24.85
CA ASN A 109 -26.42 -17.90 -24.73
C ASN A 109 -27.76 -18.00 -23.99
N LEU A 110 -27.82 -17.40 -22.79
CA LEU A 110 -29.04 -17.33 -21.98
C LEU A 110 -29.49 -15.88 -21.85
N THR A 111 -30.77 -15.60 -22.10
CA THR A 111 -31.34 -14.25 -21.96
C THR A 111 -32.72 -14.29 -21.32
N ALA A 112 -32.95 -13.46 -20.31
CA ALA A 112 -34.24 -13.31 -19.66
C ALA A 112 -34.58 -11.82 -19.42
N GLY A 113 -35.84 -11.43 -19.61
CA GLY A 113 -36.29 -10.07 -19.31
C GLY A 113 -36.30 -9.74 -17.81
N ASN A 114 -36.41 -10.77 -16.95
CA ASN A 114 -36.33 -10.64 -15.50
C ASN A 114 -35.12 -11.41 -14.95
N SER A 115 -35.25 -12.69 -14.60
CA SER A 115 -34.17 -13.44 -13.94
C SER A 115 -33.79 -14.72 -14.69
N VAL A 116 -32.49 -15.06 -14.65
CA VAL A 116 -31.96 -16.36 -15.09
C VAL A 116 -31.55 -17.17 -13.86
N VAL A 117 -32.11 -18.37 -13.74
CA VAL A 117 -31.70 -19.37 -12.75
C VAL A 117 -31.28 -20.62 -13.49
N THR A 118 -30.02 -21.04 -13.34
CA THR A 118 -29.48 -22.22 -14.01
C THR A 118 -28.66 -23.09 -13.08
N GLY A 119 -28.65 -24.41 -13.36
CA GLY A 119 -27.64 -25.31 -12.82
C GLY A 119 -26.25 -25.02 -13.39
N SER A 120 -25.36 -26.03 -13.38
CA SER A 120 -24.03 -25.88 -13.97
C SER A 120 -24.08 -25.72 -15.48
N ILE A 121 -23.16 -24.94 -16.05
CA ILE A 121 -22.97 -24.75 -17.49
C ILE A 121 -21.58 -25.27 -17.87
N SER A 122 -21.50 -26.13 -18.87
CA SER A 122 -20.22 -26.61 -19.43
C SER A 122 -20.19 -26.41 -20.94
N SER A 123 -19.13 -25.76 -21.43
CA SER A 123 -18.83 -25.60 -22.85
C SER A 123 -17.37 -25.95 -23.13
N ASP A 124 -17.00 -27.17 -22.73
CA ASP A 124 -15.61 -27.60 -22.69
C ASP A 124 -15.18 -28.27 -24.00
N SER A 125 -13.92 -28.10 -24.36
CA SER A 125 -13.21 -28.85 -25.39
C SER A 125 -12.16 -29.74 -24.73
N GLN A 126 -12.25 -31.05 -24.94
CA GLN A 126 -11.32 -32.02 -24.38
C GLN A 126 -10.74 -32.90 -25.49
N SER A 127 -9.43 -32.88 -25.62
CA SER A 127 -8.69 -33.60 -26.66
C SER A 127 -7.58 -34.42 -26.02
N SER A 128 -7.56 -35.73 -26.31
CA SER A 128 -6.52 -36.61 -25.77
C SER A 128 -6.00 -37.63 -26.78
N SER A 129 -4.71 -37.96 -26.67
CA SER A 129 -4.07 -39.04 -27.40
C SER A 129 -3.21 -39.90 -26.48
N HIS A 130 -3.43 -41.21 -26.50
CA HIS A 130 -2.62 -42.22 -25.80
C HIS A 130 -1.75 -42.95 -26.83
N SER A 131 -0.42 -42.96 -26.69
CA SER A 131 0.58 -43.45 -27.66
C SER A 131 0.58 -42.78 -29.04
N GLY A 132 0.31 -41.47 -29.12
CA GLY A 132 0.24 -40.73 -30.39
C GLY A 132 1.22 -39.54 -30.50
N ASP A 133 1.50 -39.13 -31.74
CA ASP A 133 2.52 -38.13 -32.08
C ASP A 133 2.08 -36.66 -31.88
N HIS A 134 0.77 -36.34 -31.88
CA HIS A 134 0.34 -34.94 -31.87
C HIS A 134 -1.09 -34.73 -31.36
N VAL A 135 -1.30 -33.76 -30.46
CA VAL A 135 -2.62 -33.30 -30.03
C VAL A 135 -2.73 -31.80 -30.26
N ILE A 136 -3.79 -31.38 -30.94
CA ILE A 136 -4.20 -29.98 -31.05
C ILE A 136 -5.55 -29.88 -30.36
N GLY A 137 -5.64 -29.14 -29.25
CA GLY A 137 -6.89 -28.88 -28.56
C GLY A 137 -7.79 -27.97 -29.39
N GLY A 138 -9.10 -28.17 -29.28
CA GLY A 138 -10.09 -27.16 -29.70
C GLY A 138 -10.30 -26.13 -28.59
N ASN A 139 -11.01 -25.06 -28.88
CA ASN A 139 -11.27 -23.98 -27.92
C ASN A 139 -12.47 -24.27 -27.03
N GLY A 140 -12.48 -23.72 -25.82
CA GLY A 140 -13.69 -23.63 -25.00
C GLY A 140 -14.75 -22.75 -25.67
N GLY A 141 -16.03 -23.07 -25.52
CA GLY A 141 -17.10 -22.31 -26.15
C GLY A 141 -17.59 -21.14 -25.28
N PRO A 142 -17.86 -19.96 -25.86
CA PRO A 142 -18.21 -18.78 -25.09
C PRO A 142 -19.56 -18.94 -24.38
N VAL A 143 -19.63 -18.45 -23.14
CA VAL A 143 -20.83 -18.47 -22.29
C VAL A 143 -21.29 -17.04 -22.01
N THR A 144 -22.51 -16.69 -22.41
CA THR A 144 -23.12 -15.39 -22.14
C THR A 144 -24.46 -15.54 -21.44
N VAL A 145 -24.63 -14.83 -20.31
CA VAL A 145 -25.89 -14.82 -19.56
C VAL A 145 -26.33 -13.36 -19.34
N LYS A 146 -27.56 -13.04 -19.73
CA LYS A 146 -28.14 -11.70 -19.59
C LYS A 146 -29.49 -11.77 -18.89
N ALA A 147 -29.68 -10.95 -17.86
CA ALA A 147 -30.94 -10.84 -17.13
C ALA A 147 -31.29 -9.37 -16.86
N GLY A 148 -32.57 -9.02 -16.96
CA GLY A 148 -33.04 -7.67 -16.60
C GLY A 148 -32.94 -7.37 -15.10
N GLN A 149 -32.93 -8.40 -14.25
CA GLN A 149 -32.72 -8.33 -12.81
C GLN A 149 -31.59 -9.24 -12.37
N ASP A 150 -31.83 -10.53 -12.12
CA ASP A 150 -30.89 -11.38 -11.40
C ASP A 150 -30.35 -12.53 -12.23
N ILE A 151 -29.10 -12.90 -11.97
CA ILE A 151 -28.48 -14.13 -12.47
C ILE A 151 -28.11 -15.01 -11.28
N THR A 152 -28.58 -16.25 -11.27
CA THR A 152 -28.15 -17.29 -10.35
C THR A 152 -27.68 -18.52 -11.12
N THR A 153 -26.42 -18.92 -10.93
CA THR A 153 -25.83 -20.07 -11.63
C THR A 153 -25.15 -21.05 -10.67
N GLY A 154 -25.09 -22.32 -11.07
CA GLY A 154 -24.13 -23.29 -10.53
C GLY A 154 -22.70 -23.02 -11.04
N ASN A 155 -21.90 -24.08 -11.18
CA ASN A 155 -20.55 -23.96 -11.73
C ASN A 155 -20.60 -23.68 -13.23
N VAL A 156 -19.68 -22.86 -13.75
CA VAL A 156 -19.60 -22.49 -15.16
C VAL A 156 -18.21 -22.81 -15.66
N SER A 157 -18.09 -23.66 -16.68
CA SER A 157 -16.80 -24.04 -17.26
C SER A 157 -16.80 -23.83 -18.77
N SER A 158 -15.71 -23.26 -19.27
CA SER A 158 -15.42 -23.13 -20.69
C SER A 158 -13.94 -23.44 -20.95
N LEU A 159 -13.64 -24.73 -20.89
CA LEU A 159 -12.28 -25.24 -20.85
C LEU A 159 -11.76 -25.63 -22.23
N SER A 160 -10.45 -25.52 -22.44
CA SER A 160 -9.71 -26.20 -23.50
C SER A 160 -8.64 -27.08 -22.86
N ASN A 161 -8.72 -28.40 -23.07
CA ASN A 161 -7.77 -29.35 -22.51
C ASN A 161 -7.18 -30.24 -23.60
N ALA A 162 -5.85 -30.19 -23.76
CA ALA A 162 -5.07 -30.99 -24.71
C ALA A 162 -4.08 -31.90 -23.96
N VAL A 163 -4.26 -33.22 -24.05
CA VAL A 163 -3.44 -34.21 -23.33
C VAL A 163 -2.80 -35.20 -24.30
N SER A 164 -1.46 -35.25 -24.33
CA SER A 164 -0.69 -36.21 -25.13
C SER A 164 0.14 -37.12 -24.22
N LEU A 165 -0.17 -38.42 -24.16
CA LEU A 165 0.56 -39.38 -23.31
C LEU A 165 1.16 -40.50 -24.14
N TRP A 166 2.47 -40.69 -24.07
CA TRP A 166 3.14 -41.87 -24.61
C TRP A 166 3.19 -43.00 -23.57
N LEU A 167 2.75 -44.19 -23.98
CA LEU A 167 2.63 -45.37 -23.11
C LEU A 167 3.74 -46.42 -23.33
N THR A 168 4.67 -46.20 -24.27
CA THR A 168 5.77 -47.12 -24.61
C THR A 168 7.14 -46.57 -24.20
N GLU A 169 8.05 -47.46 -23.78
CA GLU A 169 9.39 -47.12 -23.25
C GLU A 169 10.39 -46.55 -24.28
N ARG A 170 10.02 -46.48 -25.57
CA ARG A 170 10.85 -45.91 -26.65
C ARG A 170 10.00 -45.00 -27.55
N PRO A 171 9.92 -43.69 -27.27
CA PRO A 171 9.23 -42.77 -28.16
C PRO A 171 9.96 -42.71 -29.50
N THR A 172 9.29 -43.09 -30.59
CA THR A 172 9.83 -43.04 -31.95
C THR A 172 9.54 -41.71 -32.66
N GLY A 173 8.80 -40.79 -32.02
CA GLY A 173 8.33 -39.55 -32.60
C GLY A 173 8.48 -38.33 -31.67
N LEU A 174 8.51 -37.14 -32.27
CA LEU A 174 8.50 -35.84 -31.59
C LEU A 174 7.06 -35.50 -31.16
N GLY A 175 6.56 -36.19 -30.12
CA GLY A 175 5.23 -35.92 -29.56
C GLY A 175 5.04 -34.43 -29.25
N ARG A 176 3.97 -33.80 -29.75
CA ARG A 176 3.65 -32.39 -29.47
C ARG A 176 2.21 -32.20 -29.01
N SER A 177 2.02 -31.42 -27.94
CA SER A 177 0.70 -31.02 -27.43
C SER A 177 0.52 -29.51 -27.58
N VAL A 178 -0.53 -29.10 -28.29
CA VAL A 178 -0.91 -27.70 -28.48
C VAL A 178 -2.30 -27.51 -27.86
N GLY A 179 -2.41 -26.66 -26.84
CA GLY A 179 -3.69 -26.28 -26.26
C GLY A 179 -4.46 -25.34 -27.19
N GLY A 180 -5.79 -25.46 -27.20
CA GLY A 180 -6.66 -24.40 -27.70
C GLY A 180 -6.87 -23.33 -26.62
N ASP A 181 -7.60 -22.27 -26.92
CA ASP A 181 -7.90 -21.20 -25.96
C ASP A 181 -9.10 -21.55 -25.06
N GLY A 182 -9.13 -21.00 -23.84
CA GLY A 182 -10.35 -20.96 -23.02
C GLY A 182 -11.46 -20.17 -23.73
N GLY A 183 -12.70 -20.30 -23.29
CA GLY A 183 -13.81 -19.52 -23.85
C GLY A 183 -14.23 -18.37 -22.95
N GLN A 184 -14.60 -17.25 -23.57
CA GLN A 184 -15.02 -16.05 -22.84
C GLN A 184 -16.33 -16.28 -22.07
N ILE A 185 -16.38 -15.78 -20.84
CA ILE A 185 -17.56 -15.88 -19.97
C ILE A 185 -18.03 -14.47 -19.61
N SER A 186 -19.28 -14.13 -19.94
CA SER A 186 -19.81 -12.78 -19.75
C SER A 186 -21.21 -12.79 -19.15
N PHE A 187 -21.36 -12.31 -17.91
CA PHE A 187 -22.66 -12.16 -17.25
C PHE A 187 -23.04 -10.69 -17.07
N ARG A 188 -24.31 -10.37 -17.35
CA ARG A 188 -24.86 -9.03 -17.13
C ARG A 188 -26.25 -9.09 -16.52
N ALA A 189 -26.37 -8.56 -15.30
CA ALA A 189 -27.60 -8.52 -14.52
C ALA A 189 -27.95 -7.07 -14.18
N GLY A 190 -29.23 -6.69 -14.29
CA GLY A 190 -29.68 -5.35 -13.88
C GLY A 190 -29.66 -5.12 -12.37
N ARG A 191 -29.60 -6.18 -11.57
CA ARG A 191 -29.57 -6.16 -10.11
C ARG A 191 -28.41 -7.01 -9.57
N ASP A 192 -28.62 -8.28 -9.26
CA ASP A 192 -27.58 -9.10 -8.60
C ASP A 192 -27.06 -10.24 -9.49
N ILE A 193 -25.78 -10.59 -9.31
CA ILE A 193 -25.19 -11.85 -9.81
C ILE A 193 -24.81 -12.72 -8.62
N THR A 194 -25.21 -13.98 -8.64
CA THR A 194 -24.77 -14.99 -7.69
C THR A 194 -24.37 -16.26 -8.43
N THR A 195 -23.09 -16.60 -8.41
CA THR A 195 -22.53 -17.77 -9.11
C THR A 195 -21.73 -18.64 -8.15
N ALA A 196 -21.60 -19.93 -8.43
CA ALA A 196 -20.58 -20.75 -7.80
C ALA A 196 -19.21 -20.48 -8.48
N ARG A 197 -18.43 -21.54 -8.75
CA ARG A 197 -17.15 -21.45 -9.48
C ARG A 197 -17.33 -21.13 -10.96
N ILE A 198 -16.51 -20.23 -11.50
CA ILE A 198 -16.40 -19.93 -12.94
C ILE A 198 -14.97 -20.18 -13.41
N GLU A 199 -14.82 -20.95 -14.49
CA GLU A 199 -13.52 -21.34 -15.04
C GLU A 199 -13.43 -21.12 -16.55
N SER A 200 -12.38 -20.43 -16.95
CA SER A 200 -11.95 -20.25 -18.34
C SER A 200 -10.48 -20.64 -18.46
N LEU A 201 -10.24 -21.93 -18.75
CA LEU A 201 -8.90 -22.52 -18.68
C LEU A 201 -8.45 -23.01 -20.05
N SER A 202 -7.16 -22.87 -20.32
CA SER A 202 -6.44 -23.54 -21.40
C SER A 202 -5.31 -24.38 -20.80
N THR A 203 -5.34 -25.68 -21.03
CA THR A 203 -4.34 -26.62 -20.51
C THR A 203 -3.74 -27.46 -21.63
N ALA A 204 -2.42 -27.52 -21.69
CA ALA A 204 -1.67 -28.43 -22.55
C ALA A 204 -0.72 -29.27 -21.72
N THR A 205 -0.90 -30.59 -21.75
CA THR A 205 -0.05 -31.55 -21.04
C THR A 205 0.55 -32.56 -22.01
N SER A 206 1.84 -32.83 -21.85
CA SER A 206 2.49 -33.96 -22.52
C SER A 206 3.52 -34.65 -21.64
N ASN A 207 3.89 -35.90 -21.96
CA ASN A 207 5.11 -36.54 -21.44
C ASN A 207 6.24 -36.59 -22.50
N THR A 208 6.17 -35.68 -23.48
CA THR A 208 7.13 -35.53 -24.60
C THR A 208 7.71 -34.11 -24.69
N PHE A 209 8.41 -33.82 -25.79
CA PHE A 209 9.35 -32.70 -25.92
C PHE A 209 8.75 -31.32 -26.24
N ASP A 210 7.55 -31.19 -26.82
CA ASP A 210 6.97 -29.87 -27.22
C ASP A 210 5.56 -29.70 -26.65
N VAL A 211 5.40 -28.75 -25.73
CA VAL A 211 4.13 -28.36 -25.12
C VAL A 211 3.92 -26.87 -25.32
N ARG A 212 2.79 -26.53 -25.96
CA ARG A 212 2.38 -25.14 -26.17
C ARG A 212 0.96 -24.96 -25.66
N GLY A 213 0.83 -24.38 -24.47
CA GLY A 213 -0.47 -23.97 -23.93
C GLY A 213 -1.10 -22.89 -24.80
N GLY A 214 -2.44 -22.87 -24.84
CA GLY A 214 -3.20 -21.76 -25.38
C GLY A 214 -3.35 -20.66 -24.34
N ASN A 215 -4.25 -19.73 -24.60
CA ASN A 215 -4.55 -18.61 -23.71
C ASN A 215 -5.76 -18.93 -22.82
N GLY A 216 -5.74 -18.45 -21.58
CA GLY A 216 -6.97 -18.26 -20.81
C GLY A 216 -7.81 -17.17 -21.46
N ALA A 217 -9.13 -17.22 -21.28
CA ALA A 217 -10.03 -16.19 -21.81
C ALA A 217 -10.74 -15.42 -20.69
N ASP A 218 -11.21 -14.23 -21.04
CA ASP A 218 -11.75 -13.27 -20.07
C ASP A 218 -13.02 -13.76 -19.36
N ILE A 219 -13.13 -13.39 -18.09
CA ILE A 219 -14.35 -13.48 -17.29
C ILE A 219 -14.82 -12.05 -17.01
N THR A 220 -16.03 -11.71 -17.46
CA THR A 220 -16.63 -10.39 -17.24
C THR A 220 -17.98 -10.51 -16.55
N LEU A 221 -18.11 -9.98 -15.33
CA LEU A 221 -19.36 -10.01 -14.57
C LEU A 221 -19.79 -8.58 -14.24
N THR A 222 -20.99 -8.19 -14.68
CA THR A 222 -21.55 -6.85 -14.45
C THR A 222 -22.91 -6.94 -13.75
N ALA A 223 -22.95 -6.57 -12.48
CA ALA A 223 -24.15 -6.45 -11.66
C ALA A 223 -24.51 -4.98 -11.43
N GLY A 224 -25.80 -4.66 -11.48
CA GLY A 224 -26.30 -3.32 -11.13
C GLY A 224 -26.18 -3.00 -9.64
N ARG A 225 -26.10 -4.03 -8.79
CA ARG A 225 -26.02 -3.90 -7.33
C ARG A 225 -24.94 -4.83 -6.77
N ASP A 226 -25.25 -6.08 -6.41
CA ASP A 226 -24.32 -6.98 -5.72
C ASP A 226 -23.80 -8.10 -6.62
N LEU A 227 -22.55 -8.51 -6.37
CA LEU A 227 -21.89 -9.61 -7.06
C LEU A 227 -21.33 -10.59 -6.02
N GLY A 228 -21.90 -11.80 -5.99
CA GLY A 228 -21.48 -12.92 -5.14
C GLY A 228 -20.93 -14.09 -5.95
N PHE A 229 -19.79 -14.64 -5.54
CA PHE A 229 -19.15 -15.80 -6.21
C PHE A 229 -18.37 -16.69 -5.22
N ASP A 230 -18.05 -17.92 -5.63
CA ASP A 230 -17.12 -18.78 -4.89
C ASP A 230 -15.68 -18.59 -5.42
N ASP A 231 -15.43 -18.95 -6.68
CA ASP A 231 -14.11 -18.88 -7.32
C ASP A 231 -14.21 -18.41 -8.77
N LEU A 232 -13.31 -17.55 -9.22
CA LEU A 232 -13.18 -17.12 -10.61
C LEU A 232 -11.76 -17.37 -11.10
N THR A 233 -11.59 -18.27 -12.06
CA THR A 233 -10.26 -18.69 -12.52
C THR A 233 -10.09 -18.53 -14.02
N THR A 234 -9.06 -17.80 -14.43
CA THR A 234 -8.50 -17.83 -15.78
C THR A 234 -7.09 -18.41 -15.73
N LEU A 235 -6.81 -19.37 -16.61
CA LEU A 235 -5.55 -20.11 -16.58
C LEU A 235 -5.06 -20.41 -17.99
N ALA A 236 -3.79 -20.11 -18.26
CA ALA A 236 -3.02 -20.71 -19.34
C ALA A 236 -1.94 -21.63 -18.74
N TYR A 237 -1.99 -22.92 -19.04
CA TYR A 237 -1.12 -23.91 -18.40
C TYR A 237 -0.42 -24.82 -19.40
N GLY A 238 0.91 -24.94 -19.27
CA GLY A 238 1.77 -25.84 -20.03
C GLY A 238 2.57 -26.77 -19.11
N ARG A 239 2.43 -28.09 -19.30
CA ARG A 239 3.07 -29.11 -18.46
C ARG A 239 3.79 -30.19 -19.27
N SER A 240 5.02 -30.53 -18.85
CA SER A 240 5.78 -31.67 -19.36
C SER A 240 6.28 -32.60 -18.23
N GLU A 241 5.75 -33.84 -18.20
CA GLU A 241 6.23 -34.92 -17.31
C GLU A 241 7.69 -35.29 -17.63
N PRO A 242 8.46 -35.91 -16.70
CA PRO A 242 9.83 -36.35 -16.97
C PRO A 242 9.90 -37.27 -18.19
N VAL A 243 10.66 -36.85 -19.20
CA VAL A 243 10.89 -37.64 -20.41
C VAL A 243 11.81 -38.82 -20.05
N PHE A 244 11.33 -40.05 -20.21
CA PHE A 244 12.17 -41.24 -20.22
C PHE A 244 12.98 -41.30 -21.53
N SER A 245 13.93 -40.39 -21.74
CA SER A 245 14.87 -40.48 -22.86
C SER A 245 16.29 -40.59 -22.35
N THR A 246 16.95 -41.70 -22.73
CA THR A 246 18.39 -41.89 -22.60
C THR A 246 19.16 -41.45 -23.85
N ASP A 247 18.47 -40.92 -24.88
CA ASP A 247 19.10 -40.45 -26.13
C ASP A 247 19.46 -38.96 -26.03
N PRO A 248 20.75 -38.60 -25.97
CA PRO A 248 21.23 -37.22 -25.89
C PRO A 248 21.04 -36.42 -27.20
N ARG A 249 20.49 -37.01 -28.27
CA ARG A 249 20.21 -36.33 -29.55
C ARG A 249 18.79 -35.80 -29.69
N LEU A 250 17.88 -36.14 -28.77
CA LEU A 250 16.52 -35.63 -28.82
C LEU A 250 16.49 -34.15 -28.37
N PRO A 251 15.64 -33.30 -29.00
CA PRO A 251 15.69 -31.85 -28.84
C PRO A 251 15.38 -31.41 -27.40
N PHE A 252 15.84 -30.20 -27.05
CA PHE A 252 15.50 -29.50 -25.82
C PHE A 252 13.98 -29.53 -25.58
N ILE A 253 13.58 -29.81 -24.33
CA ILE A 253 12.17 -29.78 -23.92
C ILE A 253 11.69 -28.32 -24.02
N VAL A 254 10.67 -28.07 -24.85
CA VAL A 254 10.00 -26.76 -24.96
C VAL A 254 8.67 -26.87 -24.24
N VAL A 255 8.53 -26.16 -23.13
CA VAL A 255 7.25 -25.99 -22.42
C VAL A 255 6.91 -24.51 -22.44
N THR A 256 5.75 -24.18 -23.00
CA THR A 256 5.24 -22.82 -23.04
C THR A 256 3.78 -22.79 -22.64
N SER A 257 3.32 -21.68 -22.07
CA SER A 257 1.91 -21.35 -21.92
C SER A 257 1.60 -20.03 -22.65
N GLY A 258 0.34 -19.83 -23.02
CA GLY A 258 -0.14 -18.55 -23.56
C GLY A 258 -0.28 -17.49 -22.47
N THR A 259 -1.20 -16.54 -22.64
CA THR A 259 -1.50 -15.53 -21.63
C THR A 259 -2.67 -15.95 -20.74
N GLY A 260 -2.67 -15.50 -19.49
CA GLY A 260 -3.88 -15.56 -18.65
C GLY A 260 -4.98 -14.66 -19.23
N GLY A 261 -6.24 -14.96 -18.93
CA GLY A 261 -7.39 -14.12 -19.31
C GLY A 261 -7.68 -13.07 -18.24
N ASP A 262 -8.28 -11.95 -18.62
CA ASP A 262 -8.60 -10.89 -17.67
C ASP A 262 -9.86 -11.21 -16.85
N VAL A 263 -9.90 -10.77 -15.60
CA VAL A 263 -11.11 -10.82 -14.77
C VAL A 263 -11.62 -9.41 -14.54
N ARG A 264 -12.83 -9.11 -15.02
CA ARG A 264 -13.47 -7.79 -14.92
C ARG A 264 -14.79 -7.89 -14.16
N LEU A 265 -14.80 -7.36 -12.95
CA LEU A 265 -15.96 -7.36 -12.08
C LEU A 265 -16.51 -5.95 -11.93
N THR A 266 -17.82 -5.80 -12.01
CA THR A 266 -18.50 -4.53 -11.77
C THR A 266 -19.74 -4.74 -10.93
N ALA A 267 -19.77 -4.11 -9.76
CA ALA A 267 -20.92 -4.02 -8.87
C ALA A 267 -21.27 -2.52 -8.70
N GLN A 268 -22.16 -2.00 -9.56
CA GLN A 268 -22.30 -0.54 -9.75
C GLN A 268 -22.71 0.23 -8.49
N ARG A 269 -23.57 -0.36 -7.66
CA ARG A 269 -24.13 0.29 -6.45
C ARG A 269 -23.98 -0.52 -5.17
N GLY A 270 -23.44 -1.73 -5.27
CA GLY A 270 -23.38 -2.68 -4.17
C GLY A 270 -21.96 -3.16 -3.93
N SER A 271 -21.84 -4.40 -3.47
CA SER A 271 -20.57 -5.01 -3.06
C SER A 271 -20.16 -6.18 -3.93
N ILE A 272 -18.86 -6.44 -3.95
CA ILE A 272 -18.27 -7.69 -4.43
C ILE A 272 -17.94 -8.52 -3.20
N ALA A 273 -18.46 -9.74 -3.10
CA ALA A 273 -18.21 -10.57 -1.93
C ALA A 273 -18.23 -12.06 -2.25
N ALA A 274 -17.74 -12.86 -1.30
CA ALA A 274 -18.01 -14.28 -1.31
C ALA A 274 -19.52 -14.55 -1.34
N ARG A 275 -19.90 -15.60 -2.09
CA ARG A 275 -21.30 -16.01 -2.17
C ARG A 275 -21.81 -16.32 -0.76
N PRO A 276 -22.96 -15.75 -0.35
CA PRO A 276 -23.54 -16.04 0.95
C PRO A 276 -23.99 -17.51 1.00
N THR A 277 -23.24 -18.36 1.70
CA THR A 277 -23.63 -19.75 1.99
C THR A 277 -24.00 -19.91 3.46
N ALA A 278 -24.74 -20.97 3.81
CA ALA A 278 -25.12 -21.27 5.19
C ALA A 278 -23.93 -21.80 6.04
N ALA A 279 -22.80 -22.13 5.40
CA ALA A 279 -21.56 -22.49 6.07
C ALA A 279 -20.77 -21.22 6.44
N ALA A 280 -19.80 -21.32 7.35
CA ALA A 280 -18.90 -20.21 7.69
C ALA A 280 -18.35 -19.54 6.41
N PRO A 281 -18.11 -18.22 6.39
CA PRO A 281 -17.67 -17.54 5.18
C PRO A 281 -16.37 -18.17 4.68
N THR A 282 -16.44 -18.82 3.52
CA THR A 282 -15.27 -19.19 2.72
C THR A 282 -14.87 -17.95 1.94
N GLN A 283 -13.60 -17.55 2.05
CA GLN A 283 -13.04 -16.47 1.24
C GLN A 283 -13.16 -16.85 -0.23
N ALA A 284 -13.71 -15.95 -1.05
CA ALA A 284 -13.85 -16.17 -2.47
C ALA A 284 -12.55 -15.83 -3.20
N THR A 285 -12.22 -16.58 -4.25
CA THR A 285 -10.93 -16.41 -4.93
C THR A 285 -11.09 -15.86 -6.34
N ILE A 286 -10.21 -14.94 -6.72
CA ILE A 286 -10.02 -14.48 -8.10
C ILE A 286 -8.60 -14.84 -8.50
N VAL A 287 -8.45 -15.73 -9.47
CA VAL A 287 -7.15 -16.19 -9.95
C VAL A 287 -7.02 -15.92 -11.44
N THR A 288 -6.01 -15.15 -11.81
CA THR A 288 -5.56 -15.02 -13.20
C THR A 288 -4.14 -15.54 -13.27
N SER A 289 -3.86 -16.44 -14.22
CA SER A 289 -2.53 -17.04 -14.27
C SER A 289 -2.07 -17.52 -15.64
N SER A 290 -0.75 -17.47 -15.82
CA SER A 290 -0.05 -18.16 -16.91
C SER A 290 1.17 -18.90 -16.37
N ILE A 291 1.21 -20.22 -16.58
CA ILE A 291 2.13 -21.11 -15.90
C ILE A 291 2.71 -22.13 -16.87
N ALA A 292 4.04 -22.23 -16.90
CA ALA A 292 4.80 -23.24 -17.61
C ALA A 292 5.82 -23.90 -16.68
N GLU A 293 5.68 -25.20 -16.37
CA GLU A 293 6.50 -25.86 -15.32
C GLU A 293 8.01 -25.89 -15.59
N LYS A 294 8.44 -25.95 -16.86
CA LYS A 294 9.85 -26.14 -17.27
C LYS A 294 10.26 -25.24 -18.44
N GLY A 295 9.56 -24.13 -18.63
CA GLY A 295 9.87 -23.20 -19.72
C GLY A 295 9.23 -21.84 -19.50
N SER A 296 8.80 -21.20 -20.58
CA SER A 296 8.34 -19.80 -20.52
C SER A 296 6.82 -19.71 -20.51
N ALA A 297 6.28 -19.11 -19.46
CA ALA A 297 4.92 -18.60 -19.43
C ALA A 297 4.81 -17.25 -20.12
N GLY A 298 3.62 -16.95 -20.67
CA GLY A 298 3.24 -15.60 -21.04
C GLY A 298 2.79 -14.78 -19.84
N ARG A 299 2.30 -13.55 -20.09
CA ARG A 299 1.75 -12.68 -19.06
C ARG A 299 0.48 -13.26 -18.42
N ALA A 300 0.29 -13.01 -17.13
CA ALA A 300 -0.99 -13.24 -16.48
C ALA A 300 -1.98 -12.11 -16.83
N GLY A 301 -3.27 -12.41 -16.74
CA GLY A 301 -4.33 -11.43 -17.02
C GLY A 301 -4.50 -10.41 -15.89
N GLU A 302 -5.10 -9.28 -16.19
CA GLU A 302 -5.40 -8.25 -15.19
C GLU A 302 -6.67 -8.59 -14.40
N ALA A 303 -6.71 -8.18 -13.13
CA ALA A 303 -7.92 -8.22 -12.31
C ALA A 303 -8.43 -6.78 -12.09
N THR A 304 -9.59 -6.46 -12.66
CA THR A 304 -10.23 -5.14 -12.51
C THR A 304 -11.54 -5.26 -11.76
N LEU A 305 -11.63 -4.62 -10.59
CA LEU A 305 -12.81 -4.64 -9.71
C LEU A 305 -13.36 -3.21 -9.56
N ARG A 306 -14.56 -2.97 -10.07
CA ARG A 306 -15.25 -1.67 -9.99
C ARG A 306 -16.47 -1.79 -9.10
N VAL A 307 -16.50 -1.08 -7.98
CA VAL A 307 -17.44 -1.36 -6.90
C VAL A 307 -18.05 -0.09 -6.30
N GLY A 308 -19.34 -0.14 -6.00
CA GLY A 308 -20.09 0.98 -5.43
C GLY A 308 -19.89 1.19 -3.93
N SER A 309 -19.69 0.12 -3.15
CA SER A 309 -19.63 0.22 -1.67
C SER A 309 -18.41 -0.46 -1.03
N GLY A 310 -18.11 -1.71 -1.40
CA GLY A 310 -16.99 -2.42 -0.79
C GLY A 310 -16.76 -3.83 -1.31
N ILE A 311 -15.60 -4.37 -0.96
CA ILE A 311 -15.17 -5.74 -1.25
C ILE A 311 -15.01 -6.48 0.07
N ARG A 312 -15.55 -7.70 0.16
CA ARG A 312 -15.56 -8.47 1.41
C ARG A 312 -15.24 -9.94 1.20
N GLU A 313 -14.34 -10.48 2.01
CA GLU A 313 -14.01 -11.92 1.99
C GLU A 313 -13.51 -12.37 0.61
N VAL A 314 -12.58 -11.63 0.01
CA VAL A 314 -12.04 -11.90 -1.33
C VAL A 314 -10.52 -11.98 -1.30
N GLU A 315 -9.96 -13.03 -1.90
CA GLU A 315 -8.55 -13.13 -2.27
C GLU A 315 -8.41 -12.87 -3.77
N VAL A 316 -7.49 -12.00 -4.16
CA VAL A 316 -7.14 -11.73 -5.56
C VAL A 316 -5.69 -12.11 -5.80
N LEU A 317 -5.48 -13.01 -6.77
CA LEU A 317 -4.20 -13.53 -7.16
C LEU A 317 -3.97 -13.35 -8.67
N THR A 318 -2.89 -12.65 -9.03
CA THR A 318 -2.38 -12.61 -10.40
C THR A 318 -0.99 -13.24 -10.44
N LEU A 319 -0.77 -14.20 -11.35
CA LEU A 319 0.47 -14.97 -11.34
C LEU A 319 0.99 -15.39 -12.72
N SER A 320 2.20 -14.98 -13.05
CA SER A 320 2.98 -15.54 -14.16
C SER A 320 4.20 -16.31 -13.62
N SER A 321 4.50 -17.49 -14.20
CA SER A 321 5.65 -18.29 -13.75
C SER A 321 7.01 -17.85 -14.30
N SER A 322 7.06 -16.94 -15.27
CA SER A 322 8.34 -16.45 -15.84
C SER A 322 8.30 -15.07 -16.50
N ASP A 323 7.14 -14.61 -16.98
CA ASP A 323 6.90 -13.25 -17.49
C ASP A 323 6.22 -12.40 -16.39
N GLN A 324 5.58 -11.28 -16.74
CA GLN A 324 4.92 -10.38 -15.81
C GLN A 324 3.55 -10.91 -15.31
N SER A 325 3.34 -10.90 -13.99
CA SER A 325 2.03 -11.06 -13.35
C SER A 325 1.12 -9.88 -13.68
N GLY A 326 -0.19 -10.13 -13.81
CA GLY A 326 -1.15 -9.09 -14.20
C GLY A 326 -1.36 -8.04 -13.11
N ALA A 327 -1.70 -6.82 -13.52
CA ALA A 327 -2.03 -5.76 -12.57
C ALA A 327 -3.38 -6.00 -11.88
N ILE A 328 -3.51 -5.46 -10.67
CA ILE A 328 -4.75 -5.47 -9.90
C ILE A 328 -5.24 -4.03 -9.78
N GLN A 329 -6.42 -3.75 -10.32
CA GLN A 329 -7.04 -2.44 -10.31
C GLN A 329 -8.35 -2.49 -9.54
N ILE A 330 -8.45 -1.74 -8.45
CA ILE A 330 -9.67 -1.58 -7.66
C ILE A 330 -10.15 -0.14 -7.77
N GLU A 331 -11.40 0.04 -8.18
CA GLU A 331 -12.05 1.34 -8.34
C GLU A 331 -13.33 1.41 -7.49
N GLY A 332 -13.26 2.16 -6.41
CA GLY A 332 -14.41 2.57 -5.62
C GLY A 332 -15.15 3.72 -6.29
N LEU A 333 -16.36 3.47 -6.76
CA LEU A 333 -17.23 4.47 -7.40
C LEU A 333 -17.82 5.47 -6.38
N LEU A 334 -17.72 5.17 -5.09
CA LEU A 334 -18.07 6.04 -3.95
C LEU A 334 -17.02 5.82 -2.86
N ASP A 335 -17.43 5.84 -1.59
CA ASP A 335 -16.65 5.29 -0.48
C ASP A 335 -16.37 3.80 -0.74
N LEU A 336 -15.13 3.39 -0.48
CA LEU A 336 -14.64 2.03 -0.69
C LEU A 336 -14.20 1.44 0.65
N SER A 337 -14.87 0.36 1.09
CA SER A 337 -14.39 -0.49 2.18
C SER A 337 -13.82 -1.79 1.63
N LEU A 338 -12.59 -2.12 2.02
CA LEU A 338 -11.99 -3.43 1.82
C LEU A 338 -11.99 -4.14 3.18
N ASP A 339 -12.82 -5.18 3.33
CA ASP A 339 -12.98 -5.89 4.60
C ASP A 339 -12.57 -7.36 4.42
N ASN A 340 -11.50 -7.81 5.08
CA ASN A 340 -10.92 -9.15 4.90
C ASN A 340 -10.62 -9.45 3.41
N VAL A 341 -9.75 -8.61 2.84
CA VAL A 341 -9.36 -8.68 1.42
C VAL A 341 -7.86 -8.91 1.34
N ASP A 342 -7.48 -9.96 0.62
CA ASP A 342 -6.08 -10.29 0.36
C ASP A 342 -5.77 -10.05 -1.11
N ILE A 343 -4.72 -9.26 -1.38
CA ILE A 343 -4.24 -8.94 -2.72
C ILE A 343 -2.84 -9.47 -2.84
N ILE A 344 -2.61 -10.38 -3.78
CA ILE A 344 -1.36 -11.12 -3.91
C ILE A 344 -0.91 -11.08 -5.37
N THR A 345 0.28 -10.54 -5.64
CA THR A 345 0.82 -10.46 -7.02
C THR A 345 2.07 -11.34 -7.24
N SER A 346 2.55 -12.02 -6.19
CA SER A 346 3.87 -12.67 -6.22
C SER A 346 4.17 -13.74 -5.16
N LYS A 347 3.15 -14.47 -4.72
CA LYS A 347 3.32 -15.59 -3.77
C LYS A 347 3.57 -16.91 -4.49
N GLN A 348 4.34 -17.82 -3.88
CA GLN A 348 4.35 -19.23 -4.27
C GLN A 348 2.94 -19.82 -4.09
N VAL A 349 2.25 -20.06 -5.20
CA VAL A 349 0.87 -20.54 -5.18
C VAL A 349 0.84 -22.03 -5.42
N GLU A 350 0.15 -22.69 -4.51
CA GLU A 350 -0.26 -24.07 -4.63
C GLU A 350 -1.61 -24.09 -5.37
N VAL A 351 -1.60 -24.46 -6.64
CA VAL A 351 -2.83 -24.51 -7.44
C VAL A 351 -3.40 -25.92 -7.37
N ASN A 352 -4.59 -26.04 -6.78
CA ASN A 352 -5.33 -27.30 -6.77
C ASN A 352 -6.23 -27.38 -8.01
N LEU A 353 -5.76 -28.06 -9.05
CA LEU A 353 -6.57 -28.33 -10.24
C LEU A 353 -7.34 -29.63 -10.04
N GLU A 354 -8.68 -29.58 -10.08
CA GLU A 354 -9.59 -30.72 -9.84
C GLU A 354 -9.31 -31.95 -10.75
N PHE A 355 -8.61 -31.76 -11.87
CA PHE A 355 -8.29 -32.82 -12.83
C PHE A 355 -7.03 -33.63 -12.48
N PHE A 356 -6.24 -33.21 -11.47
CA PHE A 356 -4.99 -33.87 -11.09
C PHE A 356 -5.03 -34.38 -9.64
N ALA A 357 -4.31 -35.47 -9.37
CA ALA A 357 -4.20 -36.05 -8.04
C ALA A 357 -3.22 -35.23 -7.19
N GLY A 358 -3.73 -34.17 -6.58
CA GLY A 358 -3.00 -33.37 -5.61
C GLY A 358 -2.63 -31.97 -6.12
N PRO A 359 -2.27 -31.08 -5.19
CA PRO A 359 -1.92 -29.71 -5.50
C PRO A 359 -0.64 -29.61 -6.34
N ILE A 360 -0.64 -28.70 -7.31
CA ILE A 360 0.54 -28.35 -8.12
C ILE A 360 1.27 -27.22 -7.40
N ILE A 361 2.47 -27.50 -6.91
CA ILE A 361 3.36 -26.47 -6.38
C ILE A 361 4.03 -25.80 -7.56
N ILE A 362 3.68 -24.54 -7.83
CA ILE A 362 4.34 -23.75 -8.85
C ILE A 362 5.49 -23.02 -8.18
N PRO A 363 6.76 -23.36 -8.46
CA PRO A 363 7.87 -22.56 -7.97
C PRO A 363 7.86 -21.22 -8.70
N VAL A 364 7.23 -20.22 -8.11
CA VAL A 364 7.40 -18.82 -8.50
C VAL A 364 8.38 -18.17 -7.54
N GLY A 365 9.27 -17.35 -8.11
CA GLY A 365 10.41 -16.81 -7.38
C GLY A 365 11.77 -17.06 -8.03
N GLY A 366 11.85 -17.72 -9.19
CA GLY A 366 13.10 -17.73 -9.97
C GLY A 366 13.18 -16.53 -10.93
N GLN A 367 12.06 -16.25 -11.61
CA GLN A 367 11.92 -15.30 -12.72
C GLN A 367 10.45 -14.80 -12.78
N GLY A 368 10.22 -13.62 -13.37
CA GLY A 368 8.91 -13.00 -13.56
C GLY A 368 8.71 -11.74 -12.69
N GLN A 369 8.26 -10.65 -13.31
CA GLN A 369 7.91 -9.40 -12.60
C GLN A 369 6.53 -9.49 -11.95
N SER A 370 6.40 -8.96 -10.73
CA SER A 370 5.11 -8.90 -10.05
C SER A 370 4.23 -7.79 -10.65
N GLY A 371 2.91 -7.97 -10.59
CA GLY A 371 1.95 -6.98 -11.09
C GLY A 371 1.79 -5.79 -10.13
N ASN A 372 1.48 -4.61 -10.67
CA ASN A 372 1.17 -3.43 -9.86
C ASN A 372 -0.21 -3.59 -9.21
N VAL A 373 -0.37 -3.00 -8.02
CA VAL A 373 -1.64 -2.91 -7.31
C VAL A 373 -2.06 -1.44 -7.24
N ASN A 374 -3.20 -1.10 -7.82
CA ASN A 374 -3.73 0.25 -7.82
C ASN A 374 -5.13 0.26 -7.21
N VAL A 375 -5.29 0.99 -6.10
CA VAL A 375 -6.58 1.15 -5.43
C VAL A 375 -6.97 2.63 -5.43
N THR A 376 -8.13 2.91 -6.01
CA THR A 376 -8.68 4.26 -6.08
C THR A 376 -10.08 4.28 -5.48
N SER A 377 -10.41 5.32 -4.75
CA SER A 377 -11.77 5.61 -4.29
C SER A 377 -12.18 7.01 -4.73
N GLN A 378 -13.47 7.21 -5.05
CA GLN A 378 -14.04 8.53 -5.27
C GLN A 378 -14.45 9.24 -3.97
N GLY A 379 -14.52 8.51 -2.86
CA GLY A 379 -14.84 9.00 -1.52
C GLY A 379 -13.75 8.60 -0.54
N ARG A 380 -14.12 8.11 0.64
CA ARG A 380 -13.21 7.54 1.66
C ARG A 380 -12.74 6.14 1.27
N LEU A 381 -11.53 5.77 1.67
CA LEU A 381 -10.98 4.42 1.49
C LEU A 381 -10.66 3.81 2.86
N GLY A 382 -11.39 2.75 3.23
CA GLY A 382 -11.14 1.98 4.45
C GLY A 382 -10.55 0.60 4.15
N LEU A 383 -9.48 0.23 4.84
CA LEU A 383 -8.89 -1.10 4.81
C LEU A 383 -9.04 -1.72 6.20
N ASN A 384 -9.81 -2.80 6.31
CA ASN A 384 -10.10 -3.49 7.57
C ASN A 384 -9.69 -4.96 7.50
N ASN A 385 -8.65 -5.34 8.25
CA ASN A 385 -8.07 -6.69 8.22
C ASN A 385 -7.68 -7.13 6.80
N SER A 386 -7.13 -6.23 5.99
CA SER A 386 -6.73 -6.50 4.60
C SER A 386 -5.23 -6.58 4.45
N THR A 387 -4.76 -7.41 3.52
CA THR A 387 -3.33 -7.61 3.24
C THR A 387 -3.03 -7.39 1.76
N PHE A 388 -1.99 -6.60 1.47
CA PHE A 388 -1.53 -6.35 0.12
C PHE A 388 -0.08 -6.84 0.05
N LEU A 389 0.18 -7.83 -0.80
CA LEU A 389 1.48 -8.48 -0.94
C LEU A 389 2.00 -8.33 -2.37
N SER A 390 3.05 -7.51 -2.52
CA SER A 390 3.77 -7.30 -3.77
C SER A 390 5.27 -7.55 -3.55
N ASP A 391 5.61 -8.82 -3.31
CA ASP A 391 6.98 -9.27 -3.06
C ASP A 391 7.70 -9.72 -4.34
N THR A 392 9.01 -9.98 -4.30
CA THR A 392 9.73 -10.74 -5.33
C THR A 392 10.77 -11.65 -4.69
N ASN A 393 10.85 -12.89 -5.18
CA ASN A 393 11.87 -13.86 -4.74
C ASN A 393 12.94 -14.14 -5.81
N GLY A 394 12.86 -13.48 -6.97
CA GLY A 394 13.67 -13.75 -8.14
C GLY A 394 14.66 -12.63 -8.48
N VAL A 395 15.08 -12.59 -9.75
CA VAL A 395 15.94 -11.52 -10.28
C VAL A 395 15.16 -10.29 -10.76
N ASP A 396 13.85 -10.46 -10.95
CA ASP A 396 12.95 -9.45 -11.49
C ASP A 396 12.31 -8.62 -10.36
N PRO A 397 12.03 -7.34 -10.59
CA PRO A 397 11.45 -6.47 -9.57
C PRO A 397 10.00 -6.84 -9.23
N ALA A 398 9.60 -6.50 -8.01
CA ALA A 398 8.21 -6.53 -7.59
C ALA A 398 7.42 -5.33 -8.16
N GLY A 399 6.10 -5.40 -8.09
CA GLY A 399 5.20 -4.37 -8.59
C GLY A 399 4.93 -3.30 -7.54
N ASP A 400 4.61 -2.09 -8.00
CA ASP A 400 4.29 -0.98 -7.10
C ASP A 400 2.89 -1.11 -6.51
N VAL A 401 2.70 -0.56 -5.31
CA VAL A 401 1.39 -0.47 -4.66
C VAL A 401 0.99 1.01 -4.54
N THR A 402 -0.13 1.39 -5.15
CA THR A 402 -0.65 2.76 -5.11
C THR A 402 -2.06 2.81 -4.52
N LEU A 403 -2.27 3.75 -3.58
CA LEU A 403 -3.56 4.02 -2.96
C LEU A 403 -3.89 5.50 -3.12
N PHE A 404 -5.07 5.80 -3.67
CA PHE A 404 -5.53 7.17 -3.85
C PHE A 404 -6.99 7.34 -3.40
N SER A 405 -7.25 8.40 -2.66
CA SER A 405 -8.60 8.80 -2.26
C SER A 405 -8.68 10.32 -2.07
N PRO A 406 -9.72 11.00 -2.59
CA PRO A 406 -9.96 12.40 -2.26
C PRO A 406 -10.50 12.56 -0.82
N GLY A 407 -10.96 11.49 -0.19
CA GLY A 407 -11.35 11.44 1.22
C GLY A 407 -10.23 10.90 2.11
N GLN A 408 -10.58 10.54 3.34
CA GLN A 408 -9.66 9.90 4.28
C GLN A 408 -9.32 8.48 3.85
N ILE A 409 -8.05 8.08 3.99
CA ILE A 409 -7.60 6.69 3.93
C ILE A 409 -7.40 6.19 5.36
N SER A 410 -8.05 5.09 5.74
CA SER A 410 -7.91 4.51 7.09
C SER A 410 -7.49 3.03 7.03
N PHE A 411 -6.43 2.70 7.74
CA PHE A 411 -5.97 1.33 7.98
C PHE A 411 -6.38 0.89 9.39
N ASN A 412 -7.13 -0.19 9.46
CA ASN A 412 -7.50 -0.86 10.71
C ASN A 412 -7.04 -2.31 10.65
N ASN A 413 -5.95 -2.60 11.34
CA ASN A 413 -5.28 -3.90 11.32
C ASN A 413 -4.97 -4.42 9.91
N SER A 414 -4.59 -3.52 9.00
CA SER A 414 -4.36 -3.83 7.58
C SER A 414 -2.91 -3.57 7.18
N SER A 415 -2.35 -4.42 6.32
CA SER A 415 -0.94 -4.33 5.94
C SER A 415 -0.73 -4.20 4.43
N ILE A 416 0.25 -3.37 4.06
CA ILE A 416 0.85 -3.35 2.72
C ILE A 416 2.29 -3.78 2.88
N ASN A 417 2.68 -4.81 2.14
CA ASN A 417 4.03 -5.34 2.13
C ASN A 417 4.53 -5.43 0.68
N SER A 418 5.63 -4.74 0.41
CA SER A 418 6.40 -4.92 -0.81
C SER A 418 7.85 -5.26 -0.49
N SER A 419 8.18 -6.55 -0.49
CA SER A 419 9.48 -7.04 -0.05
C SER A 419 10.26 -7.80 -1.14
N THR A 420 11.57 -7.91 -0.99
CA THR A 420 12.40 -8.77 -1.83
C THR A 420 13.31 -9.66 -0.97
N ASN A 421 13.53 -10.90 -1.41
CA ASN A 421 14.49 -11.80 -0.77
C ASN A 421 15.59 -12.35 -1.67
N ASN A 422 15.82 -11.69 -2.83
CA ASN A 422 16.84 -12.12 -3.78
C ASN A 422 17.46 -10.92 -4.52
N LEU A 423 17.76 -11.04 -5.83
CA LEU A 423 18.40 -9.99 -6.62
C LEU A 423 17.42 -8.90 -7.10
N GLY A 424 16.14 -9.24 -7.26
CA GLY A 424 15.09 -8.32 -7.70
C GLY A 424 14.82 -7.20 -6.71
N GLN A 425 14.47 -6.01 -7.18
CA GLN A 425 14.12 -4.88 -6.32
C GLN A 425 12.68 -5.00 -5.81
N ALA A 426 12.41 -4.60 -4.57
CA ALA A 426 11.05 -4.46 -4.08
C ALA A 426 10.35 -3.24 -4.73
N GLY A 427 9.02 -3.30 -4.81
CA GLY A 427 8.20 -2.25 -5.40
C GLY A 427 8.00 -1.06 -4.46
N GLY A 428 7.77 0.12 -5.04
CA GLY A 428 7.45 1.32 -4.29
C GLY A 428 6.02 1.28 -3.75
N ILE A 429 5.80 1.99 -2.63
CA ILE A 429 4.48 2.19 -2.05
C ILE A 429 4.16 3.68 -2.08
N ALA A 430 3.06 4.06 -2.73
CA ALA A 430 2.59 5.45 -2.81
C ALA A 430 1.16 5.57 -2.27
N ILE A 431 0.95 6.45 -1.31
CA ILE A 431 -0.36 6.70 -0.70
C ILE A 431 -0.66 8.19 -0.76
N ALA A 432 -1.80 8.55 -1.35
CA ALA A 432 -2.22 9.93 -1.48
C ALA A 432 -3.67 10.13 -1.03
N SER A 433 -3.87 11.08 -0.11
CA SER A 433 -5.18 11.49 0.39
C SER A 433 -5.32 13.00 0.49
N ASN A 434 -6.47 13.54 0.06
CA ASN A 434 -6.74 14.98 0.20
C ASN A 434 -7.36 15.37 1.56
N GLN A 435 -7.60 14.42 2.48
CA GLN A 435 -8.17 14.72 3.80
C GLN A 435 -7.34 14.18 4.96
N GLY A 436 -6.74 13.01 4.83
CA GLY A 436 -5.94 12.42 5.90
C GLY A 436 -5.65 10.94 5.69
N VAL A 437 -4.54 10.47 6.26
CA VAL A 437 -4.18 9.05 6.36
C VAL A 437 -4.08 8.68 7.83
N THR A 438 -4.79 7.63 8.24
CA THR A 438 -4.79 7.15 9.63
C THR A 438 -4.47 5.66 9.66
N LEU A 439 -3.47 5.27 10.45
CA LEU A 439 -3.13 3.87 10.71
C LEU A 439 -3.37 3.57 12.19
N THR A 440 -4.25 2.61 12.45
CA THR A 440 -4.63 2.22 13.82
C THR A 440 -4.37 0.73 14.05
N GLY A 441 -3.62 0.42 15.11
CA GLY A 441 -3.37 -0.94 15.59
C GLY A 441 -2.05 -1.55 15.11
N GLU A 442 -1.50 -2.49 15.88
CA GLU A 442 -0.16 -3.10 15.65
C GLU A 442 -0.01 -3.82 14.31
N ARG A 443 -1.13 -4.26 13.73
CA ARG A 443 -1.20 -4.90 12.40
C ARG A 443 -1.32 -3.90 11.26
N SER A 444 -1.50 -2.61 11.55
CA SER A 444 -1.53 -1.55 10.54
C SER A 444 -0.10 -1.19 10.14
N GLN A 445 0.34 -1.71 8.99
CA GLN A 445 1.74 -1.68 8.58
C GLN A 445 1.90 -1.31 7.10
N ILE A 446 2.81 -0.39 6.79
CA ILE A 446 3.26 -0.09 5.43
C ILE A 446 4.75 -0.43 5.37
N LEU A 447 5.08 -1.50 4.65
CA LEU A 447 6.39 -2.14 4.72
C LEU A 447 7.01 -2.29 3.34
N ALA A 448 8.26 -1.83 3.20
CA ALA A 448 9.07 -2.18 2.04
C ALA A 448 10.46 -2.71 2.47
N ARG A 449 10.68 -4.03 2.35
CA ARG A 449 11.85 -4.69 2.98
C ARG A 449 12.72 -5.44 1.98
N THR A 450 13.98 -5.63 2.32
CA THR A 450 14.88 -6.55 1.63
C THR A 450 15.67 -7.40 2.61
N ASP A 451 15.84 -8.69 2.33
CA ASP A 451 16.72 -9.56 3.13
C ASP A 451 17.94 -10.09 2.36
N ALA A 452 18.11 -9.69 1.09
CA ALA A 452 19.17 -10.14 0.19
C ALA A 452 19.87 -8.97 -0.53
N ALA A 453 20.23 -9.12 -1.81
CA ALA A 453 21.02 -8.10 -2.55
C ALA A 453 20.16 -7.07 -3.29
N GLY A 454 18.88 -7.37 -3.54
CA GLY A 454 17.91 -6.45 -4.11
C GLY A 454 17.64 -5.27 -3.18
N GLN A 455 17.36 -4.10 -3.75
CA GLN A 455 17.02 -2.91 -2.95
C GLN A 455 15.58 -2.99 -2.45
N ALA A 456 15.32 -2.49 -1.23
CA ALA A 456 13.97 -2.29 -0.75
C ALA A 456 13.28 -1.13 -1.50
N GLY A 457 11.95 -1.17 -1.59
CA GLY A 457 11.16 -0.13 -2.22
C GLY A 457 11.07 1.13 -1.37
N ASN A 458 10.79 2.26 -2.01
CA ASN A 458 10.57 3.54 -1.33
C ASN A 458 9.10 3.69 -0.90
N ILE A 459 8.87 4.44 0.17
CA ILE A 459 7.52 4.76 0.65
C ILE A 459 7.29 6.27 0.49
N LEU A 460 6.21 6.63 -0.22
CA LEU A 460 5.73 8.00 -0.38
C LEU A 460 4.32 8.13 0.22
N VAL A 461 4.14 9.08 1.12
CA VAL A 461 2.81 9.45 1.63
C VAL A 461 2.58 10.94 1.42
N GLU A 462 1.49 11.29 0.76
CA GLU A 462 1.05 12.67 0.50
C GLU A 462 -0.32 12.91 1.10
N THR A 463 -0.42 13.77 2.12
CA THR A 463 -1.70 14.02 2.79
C THR A 463 -1.71 15.30 3.62
N PRO A 464 -2.86 15.94 3.91
CA PRO A 464 -2.88 17.01 4.89
C PRO A 464 -2.52 16.55 6.30
N GLN A 465 -2.97 15.36 6.71
CA GLN A 465 -2.79 14.86 8.07
C GLN A 465 -2.40 13.38 8.06
N LEU A 466 -1.35 13.03 8.78
CA LEU A 466 -0.91 11.66 8.96
C LEU A 466 -0.90 11.30 10.45
N THR A 467 -1.68 10.30 10.83
CA THR A 467 -1.76 9.80 12.22
C THR A 467 -1.40 8.32 12.26
N LEU A 468 -0.41 7.97 13.07
CA LEU A 468 -0.07 6.58 13.42
C LEU A 468 -0.34 6.39 14.91
N GLU A 469 -1.19 5.43 15.25
CA GLU A 469 -1.56 5.14 16.65
C GLU A 469 -1.59 3.65 16.94
N GLN A 470 -1.49 3.31 18.23
CA GLN A 470 -1.66 1.94 18.75
C GLN A 470 -0.69 0.91 18.14
N GLY A 471 0.58 1.29 17.97
CA GLY A 471 1.63 0.41 17.48
C GLY A 471 1.71 0.28 15.96
N ALA A 472 1.05 1.16 15.21
CA ALA A 472 1.14 1.21 13.75
C ALA A 472 2.58 1.47 13.27
N GLN A 473 2.90 1.02 12.05
CA GLN A 473 4.25 1.12 11.50
C GLN A 473 4.29 1.56 10.03
N ILE A 474 5.15 2.51 9.71
CA ILE A 474 5.64 2.77 8.34
C ILE A 474 7.13 2.46 8.33
N SER A 475 7.58 1.51 7.52
CA SER A 475 8.98 1.12 7.56
C SER A 475 9.55 0.58 6.27
N THR A 476 10.78 1.01 6.00
CA THR A 476 11.69 0.35 5.09
C THR A 476 12.80 -0.35 5.87
N SER A 477 13.29 -1.49 5.40
CA SER A 477 14.42 -2.15 6.08
C SER A 477 15.25 -3.06 5.20
N THR A 478 16.52 -3.25 5.58
CA THR A 478 17.40 -4.27 5.00
C THR A 478 17.98 -5.20 6.06
N SER A 479 18.00 -6.51 5.81
CA SER A 479 18.82 -7.48 6.55
C SER A 479 19.92 -8.11 5.68
N GLY A 480 20.00 -7.73 4.41
CA GLY A 480 20.93 -8.28 3.42
C GLY A 480 22.00 -7.28 2.98
N ALA A 481 22.46 -7.42 1.74
CA ALA A 481 23.43 -6.54 1.10
C ALA A 481 22.77 -5.37 0.34
N GLY A 482 21.49 -5.46 0.01
CA GLY A 482 20.71 -4.39 -0.60
C GLY A 482 20.46 -3.24 0.36
N THR A 483 20.28 -2.04 -0.15
CA THR A 483 19.97 -0.85 0.67
C THR A 483 18.49 -0.85 1.07
N ALA A 484 18.19 -0.33 2.27
CA ALA A 484 16.83 0.01 2.62
C ALA A 484 16.33 1.18 1.74
N GLY A 485 15.01 1.23 1.48
CA GLY A 485 14.39 2.31 0.71
C GLY A 485 14.21 3.59 1.53
N ASP A 486 14.02 4.71 0.86
CA ASP A 486 13.74 6.00 1.49
C ASP A 486 12.25 6.11 1.87
N ILE A 487 11.95 6.86 2.92
CA ILE A 487 10.59 7.25 3.31
C ILE A 487 10.43 8.76 3.12
N LYS A 488 9.46 9.17 2.31
CA LYS A 488 9.09 10.57 2.11
C LYS A 488 7.66 10.82 2.52
N LEU A 489 7.46 11.74 3.46
CA LEU A 489 6.15 12.12 4.00
C LEU A 489 5.90 13.61 3.72
N THR A 490 5.10 13.89 2.70
CA THR A 490 4.67 15.24 2.34
C THR A 490 3.36 15.53 3.05
N ILE A 491 3.39 16.31 4.13
CA ILE A 491 2.24 16.48 5.02
C ILE A 491 1.83 17.95 5.09
N ALA A 492 0.62 18.32 4.65
CA ALA A 492 0.29 19.75 4.56
C ALA A 492 0.02 20.44 5.91
N ASP A 493 -0.33 19.69 6.95
CA ASP A 493 -0.77 20.23 8.24
C ASP A 493 -0.11 19.47 9.42
N THR A 494 -0.60 18.30 9.79
CA THR A 494 -0.18 17.65 11.05
C THR A 494 0.35 16.22 10.85
N LEU A 495 1.51 15.94 11.45
CA LEU A 495 2.01 14.59 11.70
C LEU A 495 1.84 14.24 13.19
N GLU A 496 1.18 13.13 13.47
CA GLU A 496 1.04 12.57 14.82
C GLU A 496 1.54 11.12 14.85
N VAL A 497 2.51 10.84 15.73
CA VAL A 497 3.07 9.50 15.97
C VAL A 497 2.89 9.15 17.44
N ASP A 498 1.83 8.37 17.73
CA ASP A 498 1.43 7.99 19.09
C ASP A 498 1.72 6.52 19.36
N GLY A 499 2.73 6.22 20.18
CA GLY A 499 3.12 4.84 20.51
C GLY A 499 3.41 3.97 19.27
N SER A 500 3.84 4.62 18.18
CA SER A 500 3.96 4.04 16.83
C SER A 500 5.32 4.39 16.20
N ALA A 501 5.64 3.85 15.03
CA ALA A 501 6.98 3.99 14.45
C ALA A 501 7.00 4.33 12.95
N ILE A 502 7.89 5.26 12.58
CA ILE A 502 8.34 5.51 11.21
C ILE A 502 9.83 5.16 11.17
N ALA A 503 10.23 4.16 10.39
CA ALA A 503 11.60 3.66 10.46
C ALA A 503 12.19 3.18 9.13
N SER A 504 13.39 3.65 8.81
CA SER A 504 14.20 3.17 7.68
C SER A 504 15.51 2.59 8.19
N SER A 505 15.59 1.28 8.39
CA SER A 505 16.64 0.68 9.26
C SER A 505 17.40 -0.49 8.64
N THR A 506 18.60 -0.75 9.16
CA THR A 506 19.35 -1.99 8.86
C THR A 506 19.26 -2.95 10.06
N GLN A 507 19.16 -4.24 9.78
CA GLN A 507 19.14 -5.29 10.81
C GLN A 507 20.55 -5.84 11.08
N VAL A 508 20.69 -6.54 12.21
CA VAL A 508 21.94 -7.20 12.61
C VAL A 508 22.41 -8.15 11.49
N GLY A 509 23.67 -8.00 11.08
CA GLY A 509 24.26 -8.81 10.02
C GLY A 509 24.10 -8.25 8.60
N SER A 510 23.30 -7.18 8.42
CA SER A 510 23.21 -6.48 7.13
C SER A 510 24.54 -5.82 6.75
N THR A 511 24.87 -5.84 5.46
CA THR A 511 25.98 -5.07 4.87
C THR A 511 25.49 -3.92 3.99
N GLY A 512 24.17 -3.82 3.76
CA GLY A 512 23.53 -2.72 3.06
C GLY A 512 23.35 -1.48 3.93
N ASN A 513 23.25 -0.32 3.30
CA ASN A 513 23.02 0.95 3.99
C ASN A 513 21.53 1.15 4.34
N GLY A 514 21.27 1.93 5.39
CA GLY A 514 19.94 2.44 5.72
C GLY A 514 19.46 3.49 4.71
N GLY A 515 18.16 3.62 4.54
CA GLY A 515 17.53 4.68 3.73
C GLY A 515 17.26 5.93 4.57
N ASN A 516 16.97 7.03 3.91
CA ASN A 516 16.68 8.32 4.53
C ASN A 516 15.19 8.48 4.85
N ILE A 517 14.89 9.38 5.78
CA ILE A 517 13.53 9.82 6.09
C ILE A 517 13.44 11.34 5.86
N ASP A 518 12.51 11.77 5.02
CA ASP A 518 12.21 13.19 4.75
C ASP A 518 10.75 13.49 5.09
N ILE A 519 10.52 14.48 5.96
CA ILE A 519 9.20 14.81 6.50
C ILE A 519 9.01 16.32 6.54
N ASP A 520 7.87 16.80 6.02
CA ASP A 520 7.57 18.24 5.91
C ASP A 520 6.14 18.60 6.37
N PRO A 521 5.76 18.47 7.66
CA PRO A 521 4.47 18.90 8.22
C PRO A 521 4.51 20.32 8.83
N VAL A 522 3.38 21.01 8.97
CA VAL A 522 3.30 22.26 9.78
C VAL A 522 3.50 21.96 11.27
N LEU A 523 2.86 20.92 11.79
CA LEU A 523 2.94 20.50 13.19
C LEU A 523 3.39 19.04 13.29
N THR A 524 4.38 18.78 14.14
CA THR A 524 4.84 17.42 14.45
C THR A 524 4.65 17.09 15.92
N PHE A 525 3.89 16.04 16.20
CA PHE A 525 3.69 15.47 17.53
C PHE A 525 4.21 14.03 17.59
N ILE A 526 5.12 13.76 18.50
CA ILE A 526 5.63 12.41 18.76
C ILE A 526 5.52 12.14 20.25
N HIS A 527 4.68 11.20 20.63
CA HIS A 527 4.40 10.95 22.05
C HIS A 527 4.13 9.49 22.40
N ASN A 528 4.09 9.24 23.71
CA ASN A 528 3.82 7.93 24.32
C ASN A 528 4.72 6.79 23.79
N GLY A 529 5.99 7.09 23.53
CA GLY A 529 6.94 6.13 22.97
C GLY A 529 7.01 6.13 21.44
N GLY A 530 6.32 7.05 20.77
CA GLY A 530 6.43 7.26 19.33
C GLY A 530 7.87 7.47 18.88
N ARG A 531 8.21 6.97 17.69
CA ARG A 531 9.59 6.95 17.20
C ARG A 531 9.70 7.24 15.71
N ILE A 532 10.65 8.10 15.34
CA ILE A 532 11.15 8.27 13.97
C ILE A 532 12.62 7.83 13.96
N ALA A 533 12.99 6.87 13.11
CA ALA A 533 14.33 6.30 13.17
C ALA A 533 14.97 5.89 11.83
N VAL A 534 16.26 6.13 11.70
CA VAL A 534 17.10 5.64 10.57
C VAL A 534 18.24 4.73 11.02
N SER A 535 18.00 3.96 12.09
CA SER A 535 19.06 3.27 12.82
C SER A 535 19.73 2.14 12.03
N SER A 536 21.04 1.95 12.24
CA SER A 536 21.80 0.83 11.67
C SER A 536 22.21 -0.16 12.74
N ALA A 537 21.72 -1.40 12.67
CA ALA A 537 22.22 -2.52 13.50
C ALA A 537 23.23 -3.40 12.74
N GLY A 538 23.39 -3.18 11.44
CA GLY A 538 24.35 -3.86 10.56
C GLY A 538 25.69 -3.13 10.44
N GLN A 539 26.51 -3.60 9.48
CA GLN A 539 27.80 -3.00 9.13
C GLN A 539 27.68 -1.82 8.15
N GLY A 540 26.53 -1.69 7.47
CA GLY A 540 26.26 -0.56 6.59
C GLY A 540 26.01 0.74 7.36
N GLN A 541 26.15 1.87 6.67
CA GLN A 541 25.93 3.19 7.26
C GLN A 541 24.44 3.41 7.57
N GLY A 542 24.15 4.11 8.66
CA GLY A 542 22.81 4.61 8.96
C GLY A 542 22.34 5.64 7.93
N GLY A 543 21.01 5.82 7.83
CA GLY A 543 20.43 6.85 6.97
C GLY A 543 20.45 8.24 7.61
N ASN A 544 19.89 9.23 6.93
CA ASN A 544 19.67 10.57 7.48
C ASN A 544 18.19 10.85 7.72
N ILE A 545 17.88 11.65 8.73
CA ILE A 545 16.53 12.19 8.96
C ILE A 545 16.55 13.69 8.67
N THR A 546 15.64 14.14 7.81
CA THR A 546 15.32 15.56 7.62
C THR A 546 13.88 15.80 8.04
N LEU A 547 13.68 16.70 9.00
CA LEU A 547 12.36 17.16 9.42
C LEU A 547 12.27 18.67 9.25
N THR A 548 11.33 19.11 8.43
CA THR A 548 10.98 20.53 8.26
C THR A 548 9.60 20.77 8.85
N SER A 549 9.46 21.66 9.84
CA SER A 549 8.15 21.89 10.47
C SER A 549 8.04 23.25 11.16
N ASP A 550 6.86 23.78 11.44
CA ASP A 550 6.77 25.01 12.23
C ASP A 550 7.03 24.72 13.71
N ARG A 551 6.50 23.59 14.21
CA ARG A 551 6.60 23.18 15.62
C ARG A 551 6.81 21.68 15.75
N LEU A 552 7.77 21.31 16.61
CA LEU A 552 8.03 19.93 17.02
C LEU A 552 7.76 19.77 18.52
N VAL A 553 6.89 18.83 18.88
CA VAL A 553 6.64 18.44 20.28
C VAL A 553 6.99 16.98 20.46
N LEU A 554 7.98 16.72 21.32
CA LEU A 554 8.31 15.38 21.80
C LEU A 554 7.81 15.26 23.25
N ASP A 555 6.95 14.27 23.50
CA ASP A 555 6.44 13.96 24.84
C ASP A 555 6.54 12.46 25.12
N ARG A 556 7.67 12.02 25.69
CA ARG A 556 8.13 10.63 25.62
C ARG A 556 8.30 10.15 24.16
N GLY A 557 8.68 11.06 23.26
CA GLY A 557 8.93 10.79 21.85
C GLY A 557 10.41 10.70 21.52
N ASN A 558 10.77 9.99 20.44
CA ASN A 558 12.15 9.78 20.05
C ASN A 558 12.39 10.06 18.56
N ILE A 559 13.46 10.78 18.23
CA ILE A 559 14.00 10.92 16.87
C ILE A 559 15.44 10.43 16.87
N VAL A 560 15.73 9.36 16.14
CA VAL A 560 16.95 8.56 16.37
C VAL A 560 17.63 8.14 15.07
N ALA A 561 18.90 8.51 14.90
CA ALA A 561 19.77 8.05 13.82
C ALA A 561 20.95 7.21 14.35
N ASP A 562 20.70 6.45 15.42
CA ASP A 562 21.73 5.67 16.11
C ASP A 562 22.26 4.49 15.29
N THR A 563 23.54 4.17 15.47
CA THR A 563 24.19 3.04 14.82
C THR A 563 24.95 2.16 15.80
N LEU A 564 24.90 0.84 15.61
CA LEU A 564 25.52 -0.12 16.52
C LEU A 564 27.03 -0.27 16.28
N SER A 565 27.45 -0.28 15.01
CA SER A 565 28.82 -0.64 14.59
C SER A 565 29.34 0.15 13.37
N SER A 566 28.67 1.24 13.01
CA SER A 566 29.06 2.16 11.93
C SER A 566 29.04 3.58 12.46
N ASP A 567 29.48 4.54 11.65
CA ASP A 567 29.29 5.96 11.96
C ASP A 567 27.78 6.28 12.08
N GLY A 568 27.44 7.18 13.01
CA GLY A 568 26.09 7.62 13.27
C GLY A 568 25.48 8.35 12.08
N GLY A 569 24.17 8.18 11.88
CA GLY A 569 23.44 8.93 10.84
C GLY A 569 23.34 10.41 11.17
N ASN A 570 23.06 11.25 10.17
CA ASN A 570 22.85 12.68 10.41
C ASN A 570 21.37 13.00 10.61
N LEU A 571 21.11 13.96 11.50
CA LEU A 571 19.79 14.50 11.76
C LEU A 571 19.79 15.99 11.44
N THR A 572 18.87 16.42 10.58
CA THR A 572 18.62 17.84 10.29
C THR A 572 17.20 18.21 10.66
N LEU A 573 17.07 19.15 11.59
CA LEU A 573 15.81 19.69 12.07
C LEU A 573 15.69 21.16 11.64
N ASN A 574 14.84 21.46 10.66
CA ASN A 574 14.56 22.82 10.21
C ASN A 574 13.20 23.26 10.74
N LEU A 575 13.18 24.05 11.82
CA LEU A 575 11.92 24.51 12.40
C LEU A 575 11.77 26.04 12.37
N ARG A 576 10.52 26.51 12.41
CA ARG A 576 10.24 27.96 12.47
C ARG A 576 10.16 28.49 13.90
N ASP A 577 9.36 27.84 14.75
CA ASP A 577 8.91 28.46 16.00
C ASP A 577 9.44 27.76 17.26
N LEU A 578 9.25 26.44 17.40
CA LEU A 578 9.45 25.75 18.67
C LEU A 578 9.88 24.29 18.51
N ILE A 579 10.88 23.88 19.30
CA ILE A 579 11.06 22.49 19.73
C ILE A 579 10.72 22.41 21.23
N LEU A 580 9.75 21.58 21.59
CA LEU A 580 9.38 21.30 22.97
C LEU A 580 9.69 19.85 23.34
N LEU A 581 10.59 19.67 24.30
CA LEU A 581 10.99 18.36 24.82
C LEU A 581 10.37 18.13 26.21
N ARG A 582 9.64 17.02 26.34
CA ARG A 582 8.95 16.60 27.58
C ARG A 582 9.16 15.12 27.85
N ASN A 583 9.13 14.75 29.12
CA ASN A 583 9.03 13.38 29.62
C ASN A 583 9.91 12.34 28.92
N PHE A 584 11.22 12.33 29.18
CA PHE A 584 12.17 11.36 28.65
C PHE A 584 12.29 11.38 27.12
N SER A 585 12.07 12.53 26.49
CA SER A 585 12.21 12.66 25.03
C SER A 585 13.67 12.62 24.61
N LEU A 586 13.94 12.06 23.43
CA LEU A 586 15.30 11.84 22.95
C LEU A 586 15.46 12.28 21.50
N ILE A 587 16.50 13.06 21.26
CA ILE A 587 17.07 13.30 19.93
C ILE A 587 18.48 12.71 19.94
N SER A 588 18.75 11.70 19.10
CA SER A 588 20.03 10.96 19.17
C SER A 588 20.61 10.65 17.80
N THR A 589 21.92 10.86 17.67
CA THR A 589 22.76 10.44 16.53
C THR A 589 23.97 9.64 17.03
N SER A 590 23.79 8.85 18.09
CA SER A 590 24.89 8.19 18.79
C SER A 590 25.37 6.94 18.05
N ALA A 591 26.64 6.58 18.23
CA ALA A 591 27.24 5.46 17.51
C ALA A 591 28.13 4.57 18.38
N GLY A 592 28.16 3.29 18.02
CA GLY A 592 29.08 2.32 18.59
C GLY A 592 28.63 1.75 19.94
N THR A 593 29.32 0.70 20.35
CA THR A 593 29.14 -0.02 21.61
C THR A 593 30.49 -0.46 22.17
N ALA A 594 30.49 -1.08 23.35
CA ALA A 594 31.70 -1.70 23.91
C ALA A 594 32.27 -2.85 23.10
N GLN A 595 31.56 -3.32 22.07
CA GLN A 595 31.95 -4.45 21.24
C GLN A 595 32.10 -4.06 19.76
N ALA A 596 31.77 -2.82 19.40
CA ALA A 596 31.83 -2.34 18.03
C ALA A 596 32.08 -0.83 17.99
N ALA A 597 33.14 -0.41 17.30
CA ALA A 597 33.46 0.99 17.10
C ALA A 597 32.46 1.70 16.17
N GLY A 598 32.40 3.02 16.27
CA GLY A 598 31.61 3.91 15.41
C GLY A 598 31.75 5.34 15.88
N ASP A 599 31.89 6.29 14.95
CA ASP A 599 31.93 7.72 15.27
C ASP A 599 30.51 8.27 15.39
N GLY A 600 30.25 9.13 16.38
CA GLY A 600 28.95 9.77 16.58
C GLY A 600 28.54 10.60 15.35
N GLY A 601 27.26 10.53 14.99
CA GLY A 601 26.68 11.27 13.87
C GLY A 601 26.43 12.74 14.19
N ASN A 602 26.06 13.53 13.19
CA ASN A 602 25.85 14.97 13.36
C ASN A 602 24.36 15.32 13.52
N THR A 603 24.06 16.16 14.52
CA THR A 603 22.76 16.78 14.71
C THR A 603 22.84 18.26 14.36
N THR A 604 22.03 18.70 13.41
CA THR A 604 21.87 20.12 13.04
C THR A 604 20.45 20.57 13.32
N ILE A 605 20.29 21.61 14.14
CA ILE A 605 19.00 22.19 14.52
C ILE A 605 18.98 23.66 14.08
N ASN A 606 18.09 24.00 13.15
CA ASN A 606 17.91 25.34 12.61
C ASN A 606 16.55 25.88 13.04
N LEU A 607 16.54 26.84 13.97
CA LEU A 607 15.40 27.64 14.43
C LEU A 607 15.80 29.12 14.57
N PRO A 608 16.22 29.81 13.51
CA PRO A 608 16.78 31.16 13.63
C PRO A 608 15.80 32.19 14.22
N GLN A 609 14.50 31.90 14.21
CA GLN A 609 13.45 32.75 14.78
C GLN A 609 12.73 32.13 15.99
N GLY A 610 13.16 30.94 16.42
CA GLY A 610 12.43 30.13 17.39
C GLY A 610 13.26 29.75 18.61
N PHE A 611 12.64 28.96 19.48
CA PHE A 611 13.21 28.53 20.75
C PHE A 611 13.22 27.01 20.89
N ILE A 612 14.19 26.50 21.66
CA ILE A 612 14.19 25.12 22.15
C ILE A 612 13.86 25.15 23.64
N VAL A 613 12.89 24.35 24.07
CA VAL A 613 12.46 24.26 25.46
C VAL A 613 12.49 22.82 25.94
N GLY A 614 13.43 22.51 26.83
CA GLY A 614 13.43 21.31 27.65
C GLY A 614 12.63 21.55 28.92
N THR A 615 11.59 20.76 29.17
CA THR A 615 10.79 20.87 30.40
C THR A 615 11.64 20.53 31.61
N LEU A 616 11.69 21.41 32.62
CA LEU A 616 12.51 21.15 33.82
C LEU A 616 12.11 19.85 34.51
N GLY A 617 13.09 19.05 34.91
CA GLY A 617 12.83 17.76 35.57
C GLY A 617 12.42 16.62 34.63
N ALA A 618 12.45 16.84 33.31
CA ALA A 618 11.85 15.93 32.34
C ALA A 618 12.84 14.98 31.64
N ASP A 619 14.12 14.97 32.02
CA ASP A 619 15.12 13.99 31.54
C ASP A 619 15.18 13.85 30.01
N SER A 620 15.09 14.97 29.30
CA SER A 620 15.02 14.98 27.83
C SER A 620 16.32 15.44 27.22
N ASP A 621 16.88 14.64 26.31
CA ASP A 621 18.28 14.78 25.91
C ASP A 621 18.43 14.95 24.39
N ILE A 622 19.50 15.67 24.00
CA ILE A 622 20.00 15.78 22.64
C ILE A 622 21.44 15.24 22.63
N ILE A 623 21.67 14.08 22.01
CA ILE A 623 22.95 13.39 22.13
C ILE A 623 23.55 12.99 20.78
N ALA A 624 24.88 13.01 20.72
CA ALA A 624 25.68 12.58 19.59
C ALA A 624 26.92 11.82 20.11
N GLN A 625 26.69 10.86 21.01
CA GLN A 625 27.76 10.18 21.73
C GLN A 625 28.46 9.11 20.88
N ALA A 626 29.66 8.71 21.32
CA ALA A 626 30.35 7.53 20.80
C ALA A 626 30.95 6.67 21.92
N PHE A 627 31.14 5.37 21.67
CA PHE A 627 31.83 4.50 22.62
C PHE A 627 33.36 4.49 22.41
N GLU A 628 33.85 3.84 21.35
CA GLU A 628 35.27 3.80 20.97
C GLU A 628 35.67 4.88 19.96
N GLY A 629 34.72 5.30 19.10
CA GLY A 629 34.94 6.31 18.07
C GLY A 629 34.94 7.74 18.62
N ARG A 630 35.03 8.72 17.73
CA ARG A 630 34.89 10.14 18.07
C ARG A 630 33.43 10.48 18.35
N GLY A 631 33.17 11.32 19.34
CA GLY A 631 31.85 11.91 19.53
C GLY A 631 31.45 12.79 18.34
N GLY A 632 30.16 12.91 18.08
CA GLY A 632 29.60 13.63 16.94
C GLY A 632 29.54 15.14 17.12
N SER A 633 28.87 15.84 16.21
CA SER A 633 28.69 17.30 16.32
C SER A 633 27.22 17.66 16.52
N ILE A 634 26.94 18.51 17.51
CA ILE A 634 25.62 19.11 17.74
C ILE A 634 25.71 20.60 17.42
N ASN A 635 25.08 21.01 16.32
CA ASN A 635 25.04 22.40 15.87
C ASN A 635 23.63 22.95 16.01
N ILE A 636 23.44 23.97 16.83
CA ILE A 636 22.13 24.58 17.10
C ILE A 636 22.17 26.05 16.73
N THR A 637 21.23 26.48 15.89
CA THR A 637 20.95 27.89 15.62
C THR A 637 19.57 28.22 16.16
N ALA A 638 19.47 28.98 17.25
CA ALA A 638 18.19 29.33 17.88
C ALA A 638 18.23 30.69 18.59
N GLN A 639 17.10 31.39 18.71
CA GLN A 639 17.03 32.63 19.52
C GLN A 639 17.22 32.38 21.02
N GLY A 640 16.97 31.15 21.47
CA GLY A 640 17.18 30.77 22.85
C GLY A 640 16.97 29.28 23.08
N ILE A 641 17.73 28.74 24.02
CA ILE A 641 17.63 27.37 24.50
C ILE A 641 17.34 27.45 26.00
N PHE A 642 16.23 26.85 26.43
CA PHE A 642 15.78 26.87 27.82
C PHE A 642 15.70 25.46 28.37
N GLY A 643 16.24 25.27 29.57
CA GLY A 643 16.10 24.01 30.31
C GLY A 643 16.98 22.87 29.83
N LEU A 644 17.77 23.02 28.76
CA LEU A 644 18.86 22.10 28.33
C LEU A 644 20.23 22.67 28.68
N VAL A 645 21.15 21.81 29.11
CA VAL A 645 22.52 22.19 29.49
C VAL A 645 23.52 21.21 28.90
N GLU A 646 24.67 21.70 28.44
CA GLU A 646 25.79 20.84 28.06
C GLU A 646 26.39 20.16 29.31
N ARG A 647 26.19 18.85 29.41
CA ARG A 647 26.76 17.98 30.46
C ARG A 647 26.58 16.51 30.07
N PRO A 648 27.21 15.56 30.79
CA PRO A 648 27.00 14.13 30.54
C PRO A 648 25.53 13.75 30.65
N ALA A 649 24.96 13.21 29.58
CA ALA A 649 23.58 12.76 29.52
C ALA A 649 23.44 11.42 30.26
N ILE A 650 22.74 11.42 31.40
CA ILE A 650 22.52 10.21 32.21
C ILE A 650 21.03 9.98 32.33
N ARG A 651 20.53 8.97 31.61
CA ARG A 651 19.12 8.57 31.65
C ARG A 651 18.64 8.36 33.10
N GLY A 652 17.58 9.06 33.48
CA GLY A 652 16.93 9.00 34.78
C GLY A 652 17.51 9.93 35.83
N ASN A 653 18.46 10.80 35.48
CA ASN A 653 18.98 11.82 36.39
C ASN A 653 17.99 12.99 36.57
N GLY A 654 16.93 13.05 35.75
CA GLY A 654 15.87 14.06 35.81
C GLY A 654 16.27 15.37 35.14
N THR A 655 17.34 15.37 34.35
CA THR A 655 17.93 16.58 33.81
C THR A 655 18.00 16.52 32.29
N ASN A 656 17.83 17.66 31.62
CA ASN A 656 17.83 17.70 30.16
C ASN A 656 19.22 18.09 29.67
N ASP A 657 19.82 17.23 28.86
CA ASP A 657 21.25 17.28 28.57
C ASP A 657 21.55 17.40 27.08
N MET A 658 22.62 18.14 26.75
CA MET A 658 23.27 18.10 25.45
C MET A 658 24.63 17.43 25.61
N ASP A 659 24.85 16.33 24.88
CA ASP A 659 26.05 15.52 25.06
C ASP A 659 26.59 14.94 23.74
N ALA A 660 27.79 15.38 23.37
CA ALA A 660 28.53 14.90 22.20
C ALA A 660 29.80 14.14 22.60
N SER A 661 29.89 13.63 23.83
CA SER A 661 31.10 13.00 24.36
C SER A 661 31.40 11.63 23.74
N SER A 662 32.65 11.18 23.93
CA SER A 662 33.05 9.81 23.65
C SER A 662 33.62 9.16 24.90
N GLN A 663 33.29 7.88 25.12
CA GLN A 663 33.71 7.13 26.30
C GLN A 663 35.20 6.79 26.28
N LEU A 664 35.73 6.32 25.15
CA LEU A 664 37.14 5.92 24.97
C LEU A 664 37.85 6.72 23.86
N GLY A 665 37.11 7.42 23.00
CA GLY A 665 37.64 8.24 21.91
C GLY A 665 37.67 9.74 22.25
N GLU A 666 37.90 10.57 21.23
CA GLU A 666 37.87 12.03 21.37
C GLU A 666 36.40 12.50 21.46
N SER A 667 36.10 13.38 22.42
CA SER A 667 34.77 13.99 22.51
C SER A 667 34.50 14.91 21.32
N GLY A 668 33.24 14.92 20.88
CA GLY A 668 32.75 15.75 19.80
C GLY A 668 32.54 17.21 20.19
N THR A 669 31.75 17.93 19.38
CA THR A 669 31.56 19.38 19.57
C THR A 669 30.10 19.75 19.72
N ILE A 670 29.83 20.74 20.58
CA ILE A 670 28.52 21.39 20.72
C ILE A 670 28.71 22.86 20.39
N SER A 671 27.97 23.34 19.40
CA SER A 671 28.03 24.73 18.92
C SER A 671 26.64 25.35 18.94
N ILE A 672 26.50 26.45 19.67
CA ILE A 672 25.22 27.17 19.83
C ILE A 672 25.39 28.58 19.26
N ASN A 673 24.65 28.86 18.19
CA ASN A 673 24.64 30.13 17.50
C ASN A 673 23.32 30.87 17.79
N ASP A 674 23.40 32.01 18.47
CA ASP A 674 22.27 32.92 18.67
C ASP A 674 22.29 34.01 17.58
N PRO A 675 21.33 34.00 16.63
CA PRO A 675 21.28 34.98 15.54
C PRO A 675 20.90 36.40 16.00
N THR A 676 20.47 36.59 17.25
CA THR A 676 20.11 37.89 17.82
C THR A 676 21.31 38.59 18.49
N VAL A 677 22.38 37.86 18.79
CA VAL A 677 23.59 38.39 19.42
C VAL A 677 24.55 38.90 18.34
N ASP A 678 24.75 40.22 18.30
CA ASP A 678 25.81 40.86 17.50
C ASP A 678 27.12 40.95 18.32
N PRO A 679 28.15 40.14 18.01
CA PRO A 679 29.41 40.14 18.77
C PRO A 679 30.18 41.47 18.68
N SER A 680 29.90 42.30 17.66
CA SER A 680 30.55 43.61 17.50
C SER A 680 30.13 44.62 18.57
N ARG A 681 29.01 44.37 19.27
CA ARG A 681 28.52 45.20 20.38
C ARG A 681 29.13 44.85 21.73
N ALA A 682 29.91 43.77 21.82
CA ALA A 682 30.60 43.35 23.05
C ALA A 682 31.99 43.98 23.23
N SER A 683 32.45 44.83 22.29
CA SER A 683 33.69 45.60 22.46
C SER A 683 33.45 46.87 23.27
N VAL A 684 33.50 46.75 24.60
CA VAL A 684 33.77 47.91 25.45
C VAL A 684 35.28 48.14 25.42
N GLU A 685 35.72 49.18 24.70
CA GLU A 685 37.10 49.65 24.76
C GLU A 685 37.35 50.17 26.20
N LEU A 686 38.19 49.48 26.97
CA LEU A 686 38.60 49.95 28.29
C LEU A 686 39.30 51.31 28.15
N PRO A 687 38.98 52.34 28.95
CA PRO A 687 39.63 53.63 28.85
C PRO A 687 41.16 53.48 29.01
N GLY A 688 41.89 53.82 27.95
CA GLY A 688 43.35 53.74 27.86
C GLY A 688 44.10 54.88 28.53
N GLU A 689 43.55 55.49 29.59
CA GLU A 689 44.32 56.40 30.45
C GLU A 689 44.69 55.68 31.75
N VAL A 690 45.93 55.20 31.79
CA VAL A 690 46.63 54.97 33.05
C VAL A 690 46.80 56.35 33.70
N VAL A 691 46.12 56.60 34.82
CA VAL A 691 46.40 57.78 35.64
C VAL A 691 47.86 57.74 36.08
N ASP A 692 48.65 58.72 35.61
CA ASP A 692 50.06 58.88 35.98
C ASP A 692 50.19 59.28 37.45
N GLY A 693 50.47 58.29 38.31
CA GLY A 693 50.73 58.49 39.74
C GLY A 693 52.03 59.23 40.07
N ALA A 694 52.88 59.57 39.09
CA ALA A 694 54.14 60.27 39.32
C ALA A 694 54.02 61.81 39.36
N GLY A 695 52.85 62.37 39.05
CA GLY A 695 52.56 63.82 39.10
C GLY A 695 51.93 64.35 40.39
N LEU A 696 51.55 63.47 41.33
CA LEU A 696 50.82 63.84 42.57
C LEU A 696 51.70 63.91 43.83
N ILE A 697 53.04 63.93 43.68
CA ILE A 697 53.97 64.15 44.79
C ILE A 697 54.24 65.66 44.91
N ASP A 698 53.44 66.33 45.75
CA ASP A 698 53.74 67.66 46.26
C ASP A 698 55.05 67.62 47.07
N ARG A 699 56.07 68.32 46.56
CA ARG A 699 57.33 68.60 47.26
C ARG A 699 57.17 69.87 48.08
N SER A 700 56.71 69.73 49.32
CA SER A 700 56.72 70.83 50.29
C SER A 700 57.00 70.35 51.72
N CYS A 701 58.27 70.00 51.97
CA CYS A 701 58.82 69.97 53.32
C CYS A 701 60.13 70.77 53.34
N GLN A 702 60.02 72.09 53.46
CA GLN A 702 61.05 72.92 54.08
C GLN A 702 60.47 73.47 55.38
N ALA A 703 61.11 73.11 56.49
CA ALA A 703 60.83 73.63 57.81
C ALA A 703 61.31 75.09 57.88
N ASP A 704 60.43 76.00 58.26
CA ASP A 704 60.86 77.20 58.96
C ASP A 704 59.82 77.67 59.98
N ALA A 705 60.36 78.22 61.05
CA ALA A 705 59.73 78.44 62.34
C ALA A 705 58.67 79.55 62.35
N GLY A 706 57.65 79.37 63.21
CA GLY A 706 56.95 80.52 63.81
C GLY A 706 55.43 80.48 63.77
N GLN A 707 54.85 80.09 64.92
CA GLN A 707 53.59 80.56 65.49
C GLN A 707 52.27 80.40 64.70
N GLY A 708 51.33 79.72 65.35
CA GLY A 708 49.98 80.27 65.53
C GLY A 708 48.85 79.62 64.72
N GLN A 709 48.11 78.77 65.44
CA GLN A 709 46.67 78.51 65.29
C GLN A 709 46.20 77.59 64.15
N SER A 710 45.56 76.49 64.58
CA SER A 710 44.88 75.47 63.78
C SER A 710 43.76 76.03 62.91
N SER A 711 43.56 75.44 61.73
CA SER A 711 42.23 75.37 61.12
C SER A 711 42.03 74.01 60.43
N LEU A 712 40.86 73.43 60.64
CA LEU A 712 40.40 72.16 60.11
C LEU A 712 39.51 72.44 58.90
N VAL A 713 39.86 71.91 57.73
CA VAL A 713 38.96 71.88 56.57
C VAL A 713 38.84 70.42 56.13
N VAL A 714 37.64 69.87 56.34
CA VAL A 714 37.27 68.52 55.90
C VAL A 714 36.52 68.62 54.59
N THR A 715 37.12 68.11 53.51
CA THR A 715 36.39 67.70 52.30
C THR A 715 36.42 66.18 52.23
N GLY A 716 35.29 65.54 52.53
CA GLY A 716 35.09 64.09 52.39
C GLY A 716 35.04 63.66 50.92
N ARG A 717 34.72 62.42 50.53
CA ARG A 717 34.66 61.08 51.16
C ARG A 717 34.59 60.12 49.96
N GLY A 718 35.31 59.00 50.01
CA GLY A 718 35.11 57.86 49.10
C GLY A 718 36.36 56.98 49.09
N GLY A 719 36.34 55.71 49.50
CA GLY A 719 35.24 54.78 49.73
C GLY A 719 35.72 53.43 49.20
N VAL A 720 36.55 52.74 49.99
CA VAL A 720 37.16 51.44 49.63
C VAL A 720 36.12 50.33 49.87
N PRO A 721 36.00 49.30 48.99
CA PRO A 721 35.02 48.24 49.15
C PRO A 721 35.28 47.37 50.38
N PRO A 722 34.24 46.91 51.11
CA PRO A 722 34.41 45.93 52.17
C PRO A 722 34.71 44.53 51.60
N THR A 723 35.62 43.82 52.24
CA THR A 723 35.99 42.42 51.93
C THR A 723 35.08 41.42 52.65
N PRO A 724 35.07 40.13 52.25
CA PRO A 724 34.00 39.16 52.54
C PRO A 724 33.87 38.64 53.99
N ALA A 725 34.27 39.39 55.02
CA ALA A 725 34.35 38.89 56.39
C ALA A 725 33.54 39.69 57.45
N GLU A 726 32.64 40.59 57.06
CA GLU A 726 31.82 41.34 58.04
C GLU A 726 30.35 40.89 58.09
N ILE A 727 29.92 40.47 59.29
CA ILE A 727 28.59 39.97 59.65
C ILE A 727 27.73 41.16 60.12
N VAL A 728 26.55 41.38 59.52
CA VAL A 728 25.57 42.37 60.01
C VAL A 728 24.30 41.68 60.49
N ARG A 729 23.90 42.03 61.73
CA ARG A 729 22.81 41.45 62.53
C ARG A 729 21.42 41.96 62.12
N HIS A 730 20.42 41.11 62.34
CA HIS A 730 18.97 41.32 62.12
C HIS A 730 18.24 41.99 63.30
N GLU A 731 16.95 42.33 63.05
CA GLU A 731 15.79 42.60 63.95
C GLU A 731 15.38 44.08 64.08
N THR A 732 14.10 44.52 64.01
CA THR A 732 12.77 43.88 64.19
C THR A 732 11.58 44.76 63.68
N GLU A 733 10.50 44.10 63.20
CA GLU A 733 9.01 44.36 63.30
C GLU A 733 8.36 45.70 62.85
N SER A 734 7.11 45.83 62.33
CA SER A 734 5.82 45.09 62.51
C SER A 734 4.79 45.40 61.38
N LEU A 735 3.64 44.68 61.38
CA LEU A 735 2.55 44.55 60.39
C LEU A 735 1.23 45.31 60.72
N ALA A 736 0.32 45.39 59.72
CA ALA A 736 -1.15 45.69 59.71
C ALA A 736 -1.58 47.17 59.47
N ASP A 737 -2.69 47.58 58.81
CA ASP A 737 -3.94 46.96 58.34
C ASP A 737 -4.69 47.87 57.30
N LEU A 738 -5.75 47.31 56.69
CA LEU A 738 -6.69 47.64 55.58
C LEU A 738 -7.45 49.01 55.50
N GLY A 739 -7.85 49.39 54.27
CA GLY A 739 -9.25 49.77 53.96
C GLY A 739 -9.58 51.14 53.30
N GLY A 740 -10.17 51.11 52.07
CA GLY A 740 -11.48 51.76 51.77
C GLY A 740 -11.61 53.19 51.17
N GLN A 741 -11.70 53.25 49.81
CA GLN A 741 -12.54 54.10 48.92
C GLN A 741 -12.37 55.65 48.70
N PRO A 742 -12.78 56.17 47.49
CA PRO A 742 -12.38 57.46 46.83
C PRO A 742 -13.54 58.52 46.85
N PRO A 743 -13.69 59.58 45.99
CA PRO A 743 -12.88 60.14 44.87
C PRO A 743 -12.79 61.71 44.78
N THR A 744 -12.21 62.21 43.67
CA THR A 744 -12.41 63.47 42.89
C THR A 744 -11.05 64.11 42.58
N GLY A 745 -10.67 64.59 41.39
CA GLY A 745 -11.25 64.70 40.06
C GLY A 745 -10.38 65.69 39.24
N ASN A 746 -10.03 65.32 38.00
CA ASN A 746 -9.57 66.15 36.84
C ASN A 746 -8.28 66.98 36.98
N ALA A 747 -7.38 67.14 35.99
CA ALA A 747 -7.20 66.66 34.61
C ALA A 747 -5.78 67.10 34.14
N ALA A 748 -5.17 66.39 33.17
CA ALA A 748 -4.31 66.87 32.04
C ALA A 748 -3.56 65.65 31.39
N PRO A 749 -2.93 65.74 30.20
CA PRO A 749 -3.43 65.17 28.96
C PRO A 749 -2.60 63.98 28.41
N GLN A 750 -3.20 63.29 27.46
CA GLN A 750 -2.84 62.02 26.84
C GLN A 750 -1.93 62.19 25.59
N PRO A 751 -0.97 61.28 25.34
CA PRO A 751 -0.41 61.04 23.99
C PRO A 751 -1.12 59.87 23.29
N GLU A 752 -1.29 60.04 21.99
CA GLU A 752 -2.07 59.22 21.05
C GLU A 752 -1.57 57.78 20.88
N ALA A 753 -2.52 56.84 20.80
CA ALA A 753 -2.30 55.46 20.35
C ALA A 753 -3.01 55.25 19.00
N SER A 754 -2.30 54.71 18.02
CA SER A 754 -2.84 54.28 16.72
C SER A 754 -3.62 52.95 16.86
N PRO A 755 -4.61 52.69 15.98
CA PRO A 755 -5.77 51.86 16.31
C PRO A 755 -5.56 50.36 16.11
N VAL A 756 -6.18 49.59 17.02
CA VAL A 756 -6.42 48.14 16.91
C VAL A 756 -7.57 47.93 15.92
N ILE A 757 -7.34 47.15 14.85
CA ILE A 757 -8.39 46.66 13.95
C ILE A 757 -9.02 45.41 14.61
N PRO A 758 -10.33 45.37 14.88
CA PRO A 758 -10.97 44.17 15.38
C PRO A 758 -11.09 43.12 14.26
N ALA A 759 -10.74 41.87 14.57
CA ALA A 759 -10.98 40.73 13.71
C ALA A 759 -12.49 40.59 13.42
N THR A 760 -12.88 40.67 12.16
CA THR A 760 -14.22 40.32 11.70
C THR A 760 -14.48 38.84 11.93
N ALA A 761 -15.46 38.52 12.79
CA ALA A 761 -15.94 37.15 12.96
C ALA A 761 -16.58 36.63 11.66
N VAL A 762 -16.20 35.43 11.25
CA VAL A 762 -16.82 34.70 10.13
C VAL A 762 -18.20 34.22 10.58
N VAL A 763 -19.25 34.62 9.85
CA VAL A 763 -20.64 34.18 10.10
C VAL A 763 -21.05 33.23 8.99
N GLU A 764 -21.49 32.02 9.35
CA GLU A 764 -21.94 31.01 8.39
C GLU A 764 -23.25 31.41 7.68
N ALA A 765 -23.35 31.08 6.39
CA ALA A 765 -24.55 31.33 5.60
C ALA A 765 -25.70 30.42 6.04
N GLN A 766 -26.82 31.01 6.44
CA GLN A 766 -27.98 30.28 6.95
C GLN A 766 -29.00 29.93 5.86
N THR A 767 -28.88 30.53 4.66
CA THR A 767 -29.78 30.31 3.52
C THR A 767 -29.09 30.64 2.20
N TRP A 768 -29.54 30.01 1.12
CA TRP A 768 -29.16 30.36 -0.26
C TRP A 768 -30.39 30.59 -1.13
N HIS A 769 -30.25 31.47 -2.14
CA HIS A 769 -31.25 31.68 -3.19
C HIS A 769 -30.59 31.99 -4.54
N ARG A 770 -31.33 31.82 -5.65
CA ARG A 770 -30.86 32.17 -6.99
C ARG A 770 -31.47 33.49 -7.45
N ASP A 771 -30.65 34.38 -8.01
CA ASP A 771 -31.12 35.60 -8.63
C ASP A 771 -31.64 35.37 -10.06
N ASN A 772 -32.25 36.40 -10.65
CA ASN A 772 -32.82 36.36 -12.00
C ASN A 772 -31.76 36.23 -13.12
N SER A 773 -30.48 36.23 -12.77
CA SER A 773 -29.34 35.94 -13.65
C SER A 773 -28.71 34.57 -13.37
N ASN A 774 -29.43 33.71 -12.62
CA ASN A 774 -29.07 32.34 -12.29
C ASN A 774 -27.82 32.20 -11.40
N ARG A 775 -27.45 33.24 -10.63
CA ARG A 775 -26.34 33.20 -9.67
C ARG A 775 -26.84 32.82 -8.28
N ILE A 776 -26.08 31.99 -7.56
CA ILE A 776 -26.40 31.57 -6.19
C ILE A 776 -25.84 32.60 -5.21
N ILE A 777 -26.70 33.11 -4.33
CA ILE A 777 -26.37 34.08 -3.28
C ILE A 777 -26.58 33.42 -1.91
N LEU A 778 -25.57 33.51 -1.04
CA LEU A 778 -25.56 33.01 0.34
C LEU A 778 -25.83 34.17 1.31
N SER A 779 -26.73 34.04 2.29
CA SER A 779 -27.02 35.10 3.27
C SER A 779 -27.04 34.59 4.72
N ALA A 780 -26.63 35.46 5.65
CA ALA A 780 -26.70 35.22 7.09
C ALA A 780 -27.65 36.25 7.74
N GLN A 781 -28.71 35.76 8.40
CA GLN A 781 -29.79 36.44 9.14
C GLN A 781 -30.99 37.07 8.40
N THR A 782 -32.13 36.93 9.09
CA THR A 782 -33.53 37.07 8.69
C THR A 782 -34.03 38.51 8.66
N ALA A 783 -34.49 38.97 7.49
CA ALA A 783 -35.30 40.19 7.40
C ALA A 783 -36.77 39.87 7.69
N ALA A 784 -37.27 40.33 8.83
CA ALA A 784 -38.70 40.34 9.15
C ALA A 784 -39.45 41.22 8.14
N ALA A 785 -40.32 40.60 7.34
CA ALA A 785 -41.19 41.31 6.40
C ALA A 785 -42.25 42.13 7.17
N ARG A 786 -42.13 43.45 7.10
CA ARG A 786 -43.17 44.39 7.53
C ARG A 786 -44.11 44.62 6.35
N VAL A 787 -45.35 44.14 6.46
CA VAL A 787 -46.42 44.36 5.48
C VAL A 787 -46.95 45.80 5.59
N PRO A 788 -47.03 46.58 4.50
CA PRO A 788 -47.96 47.69 4.39
C PRO A 788 -49.25 47.21 3.72
N ALA A 789 -50.37 47.51 4.37
CA ALA A 789 -51.71 47.28 3.86
C ALA A 789 -52.08 48.31 2.77
N GLY A 790 -52.88 47.85 1.80
CA GLY A 790 -53.91 48.67 1.13
C GLY A 790 -53.59 49.14 -0.29
N GLY A 791 -54.41 48.71 -1.26
CA GLY A 791 -54.47 49.33 -2.58
C GLY A 791 -55.07 48.45 -3.68
N THR A 792 -56.40 48.39 -3.72
CA THR A 792 -57.26 47.77 -4.74
C THR A 792 -56.95 48.19 -6.18
N ALA A 793 -56.97 47.25 -7.14
CA ALA A 793 -57.77 47.36 -8.37
C ALA A 793 -57.75 46.04 -9.19
N SER A 794 -58.92 45.74 -9.73
CA SER A 794 -59.38 44.60 -10.51
C SER A 794 -58.75 44.40 -11.91
N GLN A 795 -59.12 43.27 -12.53
CA GLN A 795 -59.05 42.86 -13.95
C GLN A 795 -57.87 41.92 -14.22
N GLY A 796 -57.99 40.73 -14.81
CA GLY A 796 -59.07 39.95 -15.41
C GLY A 796 -58.39 38.80 -16.17
N CYS A 797 -58.84 37.55 -16.01
CA CYS A 797 -58.52 36.44 -16.93
C CYS A 797 -59.16 36.69 -18.32
N PRO A 798 -58.89 35.93 -19.41
CA PRO A 798 -58.21 34.62 -19.47
C PRO A 798 -57.23 34.41 -20.66
N GLY A 799 -56.54 33.28 -20.65
CA GLY A 799 -55.75 32.72 -21.75
C GLY A 799 -55.03 31.47 -21.31
#